data_AF-A0ABD2SYV0-F1
#
_entry.id   AF-A0ABD2SYV0-F1
#
_cell.length_a   1.000
_cell.length_b   1.000
_cell.length_c   1.000
_cell.angle_alpha   90.00
_cell.angle_beta   90.00
_cell.angle_gamma   90.00
#
_symmetry.space_group_name_H-M   'P 1'
#
loop_
_entity.id
_entity.type
_entity.pdbx_description
1 polymer ?
#
loop_
_entity_poly.entity_id
_entity_poly.type
_entity_poly.pdbx_seq_one_letter_code
_entity_poly.pdbx_strand_id
1 'polypeptide(L)'
;MASLSLAVGNCGKGRNAEDLSSEFVPHLSLGSEFLTKRLYGLNMKDLGSPKVRTRKKFRIGAEIKKWKKHDYPWHGDIDPDTKTPLKYLSYFKPLDEKPKPVTLAFEKPLVNLEKQLIEVRRMAEDTGLDFTDQIYALEAKYQQALRDLYTHLTPIQRLQIARHPNRPTVLDHILNMTEKWVELHGDRAGYDDPAMVTGIGSIEGRSYLFIGHQKGRNTKENIMRNFAMPTPHGYRKALRMMKYADHHGFPIVTFVDTPGAFADLRSEELGQGEAIAYNLRAMFGLKVPFITVVTGEGGSGGALAIGCADKLLMLENSAFYVASPEACAAILWKSSQAAPKAAEKLRITAQEHYRLRIADGIIPEPLGGAHADPFWASQQIKHAILDAMAELGRMNSEQLLQQRMLKFRSIGGFQEGIQVEPERKRNMKPSEANTPPADLESELANLKKKILEAKGPSDPVTIQVLEKLQEDLDNEMTKAFIAMRLEDKVESLKLELQRAPILDQPLNKSLQEKADKIMQEFKQKLSQPGAYLGLKQKLYTVNMASRLIELKNKSEKIKTEVNQKIPTTVKAKIDRLKTASEKLRNGDSLDTNLVEEVENAKKELEDVLRSANLEIVGTRKRTNVAVPPELEEEVAKLNAEIKEEMERAVTRSGLSEKIEELKAEIVKDSNSEKVKELETEIREGIAATLSVAPVKKKVESLREKLASLTKDNAESKVVAENGRW
;
A
#
# COMPACT_ATOMS: atom_id res chain seq x y z
N MET A 1 -10.27 -40.96 19.74
CA MET A 1 -9.21 -41.98 19.73
C MET A 1 -8.60 -42.04 21.11
N ALA A 2 -8.40 -43.24 21.63
CA ALA A 2 -7.90 -43.51 22.96
C ALA A 2 -6.38 -43.33 23.03
N SER A 3 -5.89 -42.83 24.17
CA SER A 3 -4.57 -43.16 24.69
C SER A 3 -4.59 -43.14 26.22
N LEU A 4 -4.09 -44.24 26.80
CA LEU A 4 -3.86 -44.43 28.23
C LEU A 4 -2.66 -43.59 28.70
N SER A 5 -2.70 -43.09 29.93
CA SER A 5 -1.53 -43.18 30.82
C SER A 5 -1.89 -43.20 32.30
N LEU A 6 -1.33 -44.19 32.99
CA LEU A 6 -1.31 -44.41 34.44
C LEU A 6 -0.34 -43.43 35.15
N ALA A 7 -0.43 -43.33 36.49
CA ALA A 7 0.13 -42.23 37.31
C ALA A 7 -0.12 -42.34 38.83
N VAL A 8 -0.02 -43.51 39.48
CA VAL A 8 -0.24 -43.65 40.95
C VAL A 8 0.75 -42.82 41.79
N GLY A 9 0.21 -41.94 42.65
CA GLY A 9 0.35 -41.91 44.12
C GLY A 9 1.72 -41.81 44.80
N ASN A 10 1.81 -40.91 45.78
CA ASN A 10 2.86 -40.80 46.79
C ASN A 10 2.36 -41.22 48.18
N CYS A 11 3.23 -41.84 48.99
CA CYS A 11 3.19 -41.77 50.47
C CYS A 11 4.56 -42.12 51.09
N GLY A 12 4.81 -41.63 52.32
CA GLY A 12 5.92 -41.99 53.25
C GLY A 12 7.29 -41.40 52.88
N LYS A 13 8.08 -40.68 53.70
CA LYS A 13 8.60 -40.81 55.09
C LYS A 13 9.52 -42.01 55.33
N GLY A 14 10.78 -41.73 55.67
CA GLY A 14 11.62 -42.63 56.49
C GLY A 14 13.10 -42.67 56.16
N ARG A 15 13.89 -41.87 56.89
CA ARG A 15 15.17 -42.19 57.58
C ARG A 15 16.35 -42.87 56.84
N ASN A 16 17.49 -42.19 57.02
CA ASN A 16 18.83 -42.69 57.39
C ASN A 16 19.73 -43.36 56.35
N ALA A 17 20.98 -42.83 56.34
CA ALA A 17 22.28 -43.53 56.22
C ALA A 17 22.54 -44.29 54.91
N GLU A 18 23.74 -44.44 54.38
CA GLU A 18 25.12 -44.02 54.64
C GLU A 18 25.87 -44.47 53.36
N ASP A 19 26.89 -43.71 52.97
CA ASP A 19 28.16 -44.17 52.40
C ASP A 19 28.32 -45.00 51.09
N LEU A 20 29.53 -44.78 50.55
CA LEU A 20 30.30 -45.51 49.54
C LEU A 20 30.00 -45.12 48.07
N SER A 21 30.88 -44.29 47.45
CA SER A 21 32.10 -44.70 46.72
C SER A 21 31.77 -45.59 45.52
N SER A 22 32.30 -45.45 44.31
CA SER A 22 33.62 -45.01 43.86
C SER A 22 33.59 -44.94 42.32
N GLU A 23 34.46 -44.10 41.76
CA GLU A 23 35.31 -44.37 40.59
C GLU A 23 34.68 -44.87 39.27
N PHE A 24 34.79 -44.06 38.21
CA PHE A 24 35.92 -44.18 37.27
C PHE A 24 35.90 -43.01 36.28
N VAL A 25 36.99 -42.24 36.29
CA VAL A 25 37.44 -41.33 35.22
C VAL A 25 38.57 -42.08 34.51
N PRO A 26 38.78 -41.92 33.19
CA PRO A 26 39.79 -40.95 32.72
C PRO A 26 39.22 -40.03 31.62
N HIS A 27 39.43 -38.70 31.66
CA HIS A 27 40.66 -37.96 31.32
C HIS A 27 40.98 -38.08 29.81
N LEU A 28 41.34 -37.04 29.04
CA LEU A 28 42.02 -35.75 29.27
C LEU A 28 41.50 -34.80 28.17
N SER A 29 41.08 -33.55 28.44
CA SER A 29 41.88 -32.34 28.77
C SER A 29 42.70 -31.81 27.58
N LEU A 30 43.02 -30.54 27.41
CA LEU A 30 43.26 -29.44 28.36
C LEU A 30 43.35 -28.16 27.48
N GLY A 31 42.67 -27.06 27.80
CA GLY A 31 43.26 -25.92 28.52
C GLY A 31 43.25 -24.70 27.57
N SER A 32 42.53 -23.60 27.79
CA SER A 32 42.52 -22.67 28.93
C SER A 32 43.91 -22.35 29.46
N GLU A 33 44.37 -21.14 29.19
CA GLU A 33 44.60 -20.09 30.20
C GLU A 33 45.37 -18.96 29.51
N PHE A 34 44.96 -17.71 29.72
CA PHE A 34 45.79 -16.76 30.47
C PHE A 34 45.07 -15.40 30.59
N LEU A 35 44.82 -15.03 31.85
CA LEU A 35 44.80 -13.67 32.39
C LEU A 35 43.62 -12.76 32.00
N THR A 36 42.56 -12.65 32.79
CA THR A 36 42.46 -11.89 34.06
C THR A 36 43.30 -10.62 34.18
N LYS A 37 42.56 -9.53 34.45
CA LYS A 37 42.89 -8.40 35.32
C LYS A 37 43.77 -7.28 34.76
N ARG A 38 43.07 -6.20 34.48
CA ARG A 38 43.33 -4.87 35.05
C ARG A 38 41.94 -4.23 35.21
N LEU A 39 41.44 -3.72 36.33
CA LEU A 39 42.05 -3.11 37.51
C LEU A 39 40.95 -2.97 38.61
N TYR A 40 41.28 -3.31 39.85
CA TYR A 40 40.67 -2.83 41.12
C TYR A 40 39.14 -3.00 41.34
N GLY A 41 38.62 -4.11 41.84
CA GLY A 41 38.97 -4.65 43.15
C GLY A 41 38.11 -4.02 44.26
N LEU A 42 37.12 -4.78 44.76
CA LEU A 42 36.85 -5.02 46.18
C LEU A 42 35.57 -5.87 46.34
N ASN A 43 35.58 -6.70 47.38
CA ASN A 43 34.74 -7.87 47.62
C ASN A 43 34.34 -7.82 49.10
N MET A 44 33.09 -8.13 49.47
CA MET A 44 32.76 -8.63 50.81
C MET A 44 31.53 -9.54 50.73
N LYS A 45 31.72 -10.74 51.28
CA LYS A 45 30.77 -11.85 51.49
C LYS A 45 29.74 -11.45 52.55
N ASP A 46 28.55 -12.05 52.64
CA ASP A 46 28.23 -13.40 53.13
C ASP A 46 26.71 -13.61 52.83
N LEU A 47 26.10 -14.77 52.64
CA LEU A 47 26.09 -16.00 53.45
C LEU A 47 25.16 -16.99 52.70
N GLY A 48 25.44 -18.30 52.73
CA GLY A 48 24.44 -19.35 52.45
C GLY A 48 24.50 -20.01 51.06
N SER A 49 24.99 -21.24 51.05
CA SER A 49 25.17 -22.11 49.89
C SER A 49 23.92 -23.00 49.62
N PRO A 50 23.90 -23.95 48.67
CA PRO A 50 22.95 -23.95 47.55
C PRO A 50 22.19 -25.30 47.40
N LYS A 51 21.53 -25.50 46.24
CA LYS A 51 21.13 -26.77 45.59
C LYS A 51 19.67 -27.22 45.64
N VAL A 52 19.02 -26.93 44.51
CA VAL A 52 18.19 -27.75 43.61
C VAL A 52 18.27 -29.29 43.74
N ARG A 53 17.09 -29.98 43.86
CA ARG A 53 16.54 -31.12 43.04
C ARG A 53 15.45 -31.88 43.85
N THR A 54 14.16 -31.81 43.51
CA THR A 54 13.31 -32.64 42.59
C THR A 54 12.28 -33.57 43.27
N ARG A 55 11.04 -33.40 42.78
CA ARG A 55 9.95 -34.38 42.56
C ARG A 55 9.28 -35.08 43.75
N LYS A 56 7.99 -34.77 43.91
CA LYS A 56 6.93 -35.75 44.20
C LYS A 56 5.67 -35.39 43.38
N LYS A 57 5.17 -36.37 42.61
CA LYS A 57 4.10 -36.29 41.60
C LYS A 57 2.72 -35.95 42.21
N PHE A 58 1.94 -35.14 41.48
CA PHE A 58 0.48 -34.96 41.62
C PHE A 58 -0.24 -35.59 40.41
N ARG A 59 -1.41 -36.20 40.61
CA ARG A 59 -2.37 -36.53 39.56
C ARG A 59 -3.31 -35.37 39.36
N ILE A 60 -3.59 -35.02 38.11
CA ILE A 60 -4.66 -34.12 37.71
C ILE A 60 -5.79 -35.00 37.15
N GLY A 61 -6.97 -34.94 37.74
CA GLY A 61 -8.20 -35.41 37.11
C GLY A 61 -8.74 -34.30 36.23
N ALA A 62 -8.89 -34.56 34.93
CA ALA A 62 -9.52 -33.62 34.01
C ALA A 62 -10.97 -34.07 33.79
N GLU A 63 -11.92 -33.28 34.30
CA GLU A 63 -13.31 -33.33 33.86
C GLU A 63 -13.45 -32.45 32.62
N ILE A 64 -13.94 -33.03 31.52
CA ILE A 64 -14.39 -32.24 30.37
C ILE A 64 -15.69 -31.56 30.82
N LYS A 65 -15.60 -30.30 31.26
CA LYS A 65 -16.79 -29.46 31.44
C LYS A 65 -17.49 -29.37 30.10
N LYS A 66 -18.68 -29.99 30.00
CA LYS A 66 -19.65 -29.63 28.96
C LYS A 66 -19.84 -28.11 29.01
N TRP A 67 -19.59 -27.47 27.88
CA TRP A 67 -19.74 -26.05 27.67
C TRP A 67 -21.05 -25.55 28.29
N LYS A 68 -20.96 -24.64 29.25
CA LYS A 68 -22.16 -23.93 29.71
C LYS A 68 -22.64 -23.09 28.55
N LYS A 69 -23.92 -23.24 28.19
CA LYS A 69 -24.62 -22.31 27.32
C LYS A 69 -24.43 -20.93 27.94
N HIS A 70 -23.83 -19.98 27.21
CA HIS A 70 -23.63 -18.63 27.72
C HIS A 70 -25.01 -18.02 27.95
N ASP A 71 -25.36 -17.75 29.21
CA ASP A 71 -26.60 -17.07 29.55
C ASP A 71 -26.48 -15.61 29.12
N TYR A 72 -27.09 -15.27 27.99
CA TYR A 72 -27.28 -13.88 27.59
C TYR A 72 -28.39 -13.25 28.43
N PRO A 73 -28.34 -11.93 28.69
CA PRO A 73 -29.40 -11.23 29.42
C PRO A 73 -30.75 -11.16 28.69
N TRP A 74 -30.88 -11.69 27.47
CA TRP A 74 -32.13 -11.67 26.70
C TRP A 74 -32.84 -13.02 26.80
N HIS A 75 -34.12 -13.00 27.17
CA HIS A 75 -34.97 -14.19 27.16
C HIS A 75 -35.04 -14.81 25.76
N GLY A 76 -35.12 -16.14 25.68
CA GLY A 76 -35.18 -16.87 24.40
C GLY A 76 -36.39 -16.52 23.53
N ASP A 77 -37.43 -15.96 24.15
CA ASP A 77 -38.63 -15.45 23.48
C ASP A 77 -38.55 -13.92 23.45
N ILE A 78 -38.22 -13.39 22.27
CA ILE A 78 -38.29 -11.96 21.96
C ILE A 78 -39.77 -11.60 21.81
N ASP A 79 -40.17 -10.43 22.34
CA ASP A 79 -41.54 -9.90 22.27
C ASP A 79 -42.13 -10.06 20.85
N PRO A 80 -43.24 -10.81 20.68
CA PRO A 80 -43.84 -11.09 19.38
C PRO A 80 -44.33 -9.85 18.63
N ASP A 81 -44.47 -8.69 19.30
CA ASP A 81 -44.86 -7.43 18.65
C ASP A 81 -43.70 -6.69 17.95
N THR A 82 -42.45 -7.17 18.07
CA THR A 82 -41.33 -6.65 17.29
C THR A 82 -41.25 -7.28 15.90
N LYS A 83 -42.04 -6.75 14.95
CA LYS A 83 -41.92 -7.07 13.51
C LYS A 83 -40.64 -6.45 12.90
N THR A 84 -39.43 -6.89 13.28
CA THR A 84 -38.19 -6.71 12.50
C THR A 84 -37.10 -7.75 12.83
N PRO A 85 -36.24 -8.14 11.87
CA PRO A 85 -35.40 -9.32 11.95
C PRO A 85 -34.01 -8.96 12.49
N LEU A 86 -33.82 -8.91 13.80
CA LEU A 86 -32.50 -8.70 14.39
C LEU A 86 -31.63 -9.97 14.32
N LYS A 87 -31.45 -10.54 13.11
CA LYS A 87 -30.60 -11.72 12.86
C LYS A 87 -29.15 -11.50 13.30
N TYR A 88 -28.69 -10.26 13.45
CA TYR A 88 -27.35 -9.93 13.94
C TYR A 88 -27.19 -10.07 15.47
N LEU A 89 -28.29 -10.16 16.22
CA LEU A 89 -28.29 -10.57 17.64
C LEU A 89 -28.27 -12.10 17.80
N SER A 90 -28.23 -12.85 16.69
CA SER A 90 -28.09 -14.30 16.79
C SER A 90 -26.72 -14.64 17.36
N TYR A 91 -26.73 -15.52 18.36
CA TYR A 91 -25.53 -16.01 19.03
C TYR A 91 -24.43 -16.36 18.03
N PHE A 92 -23.18 -16.07 18.37
CA PHE A 92 -22.04 -16.68 17.70
C PHE A 92 -22.07 -18.19 17.96
N LYS A 93 -22.77 -18.91 17.09
CA LYS A 93 -23.01 -20.34 17.24
C LYS A 93 -21.74 -21.12 16.93
N PRO A 94 -21.48 -22.26 17.60
CA PRO A 94 -20.54 -23.24 17.10
C PRO A 94 -20.84 -23.55 15.63
N LEU A 95 -19.80 -23.85 14.84
CA LEU A 95 -20.00 -24.30 13.47
C LEU A 95 -20.76 -25.63 13.49
N ASP A 96 -21.79 -25.74 12.65
CA ASP A 96 -22.55 -26.99 12.48
C ASP A 96 -21.66 -28.10 11.89
N GLU A 97 -20.69 -27.72 11.04
CA GLU A 97 -19.72 -28.62 10.41
C GLU A 97 -18.29 -28.31 10.86
N LYS A 98 -17.46 -29.35 10.98
CA LYS A 98 -16.03 -29.16 11.27
C LYS A 98 -15.35 -28.44 10.09
N PRO A 99 -14.47 -27.46 10.35
CA PRO A 99 -13.70 -26.81 9.29
C PRO A 99 -12.92 -27.84 8.48
N LYS A 100 -12.92 -27.67 7.16
CA LYS A 100 -12.12 -28.55 6.28
C LYS A 100 -10.63 -28.34 6.59
N PRO A 101 -9.83 -29.41 6.63
CA PRO A 101 -8.38 -29.25 6.77
C PRO A 101 -7.84 -28.50 5.54
N VAL A 102 -7.02 -27.48 5.79
CA VAL A 102 -6.37 -26.68 4.76
C VAL A 102 -4.87 -26.89 4.93
N THR A 103 -4.18 -27.21 3.84
CA THR A 103 -2.73 -27.37 3.82
C THR A 103 -2.09 -26.15 3.18
N LEU A 104 -1.14 -25.52 3.86
CA LEU A 104 -0.39 -24.40 3.30
C LEU A 104 0.65 -24.89 2.28
N ALA A 105 1.02 -24.03 1.34
CA ALA A 105 1.90 -24.43 0.23
C ALA A 105 3.26 -24.97 0.70
N PHE A 106 3.80 -24.40 1.79
CA PHE A 106 5.08 -24.82 2.36
C PHE A 106 4.99 -26.08 3.22
N GLU A 107 3.79 -26.56 3.56
CA GLU A 107 3.54 -27.80 4.31
C GLU A 107 3.43 -29.03 3.40
N LYS A 108 3.39 -28.85 2.06
CA LYS A 108 3.33 -29.96 1.10
C LYS A 108 4.38 -31.06 1.33
N PRO A 109 5.65 -30.75 1.67
CA PRO A 109 6.64 -31.79 1.99
C PRO A 109 6.23 -32.64 3.19
N LEU A 110 5.58 -32.06 4.20
CA LEU A 110 5.07 -32.79 5.38
C LEU A 110 3.91 -33.70 5.00
N VAL A 111 2.99 -33.22 4.15
CA VAL A 111 1.86 -34.04 3.67
C VAL A 111 2.34 -35.26 2.88
N ASN A 112 3.43 -35.14 2.13
CA ASN A 112 4.02 -36.29 1.44
C ASN A 112 4.57 -37.33 2.43
N LEU A 113 5.23 -36.89 3.50
CA LEU A 113 5.69 -37.79 4.57
C LEU A 113 4.52 -38.45 5.31
N GLU A 114 3.45 -37.69 5.58
CA GLU A 114 2.24 -38.22 6.20
C GLU A 114 1.55 -39.28 5.32
N LYS A 115 1.47 -39.04 4.00
CA LYS A 115 0.96 -40.02 3.04
C LYS A 115 1.79 -41.30 3.03
N GLN A 116 3.12 -41.17 3.03
CA GLN A 116 4.02 -42.32 3.15
C GLN A 116 3.79 -43.09 4.44
N LEU A 117 3.58 -42.39 5.57
CA LEU A 117 3.27 -43.02 6.85
C LEU A 117 1.95 -43.81 6.80
N ILE A 118 0.91 -43.22 6.21
CA ILE A 118 -0.39 -43.88 6.03
C ILE A 118 -0.25 -45.10 5.12
N GLU A 119 0.51 -44.98 4.03
CA GLU A 119 0.73 -46.08 3.09
C GLU A 119 1.50 -47.25 3.74
N VAL A 120 2.57 -46.96 4.48
CA VAL A 120 3.34 -47.99 5.21
C VAL A 120 2.47 -48.67 6.27
N ARG A 121 1.64 -47.91 7.00
CA ARG A 121 0.67 -48.48 7.95
C ARG A 121 -0.34 -49.39 7.25
N ARG A 122 -0.86 -48.97 6.10
CA ARG A 122 -1.79 -49.78 5.30
C ARG A 122 -1.11 -51.06 4.79
N MET A 123 0.13 -50.96 4.31
CA MET A 123 0.90 -52.14 3.88
C MET A 123 1.14 -53.12 5.03
N ALA A 124 1.41 -52.62 6.25
CA ALA A 124 1.54 -53.47 7.44
C ALA A 124 0.24 -54.23 7.75
N GLU A 125 -0.90 -53.56 7.64
CA GLU A 125 -2.22 -54.18 7.81
C GLU A 125 -2.55 -55.18 6.70
N ASP A 126 -2.26 -54.85 5.44
CA ASP A 126 -2.56 -55.69 4.28
C ASP A 126 -1.66 -56.95 4.18
N THR A 127 -0.40 -56.85 4.58
CA THR A 127 0.59 -57.95 4.45
C THR A 127 0.81 -58.75 5.73
N GLY A 128 0.38 -58.24 6.89
CA GLY A 128 0.63 -58.87 8.19
C GLY A 128 2.11 -58.90 8.61
N LEU A 129 2.97 -58.16 7.91
CA LEU A 129 4.40 -58.02 8.22
C LEU A 129 4.62 -56.91 9.26
N ASP A 130 5.57 -57.12 10.16
CA ASP A 130 5.93 -56.14 11.18
C ASP A 130 6.77 -55.01 10.57
N PHE A 131 6.16 -53.83 10.43
CA PHE A 131 6.83 -52.59 10.03
C PHE A 131 6.97 -51.58 11.17
N THR A 132 6.89 -52.03 12.42
CA THR A 132 6.86 -51.14 13.60
C THR A 132 8.08 -50.21 13.66
N ASP A 133 9.28 -50.74 13.38
CA ASP A 133 10.51 -49.94 13.39
C ASP A 133 10.55 -48.89 12.26
N GLN A 134 10.08 -49.22 11.04
CA GLN A 134 10.02 -48.24 9.96
C GLN A 134 8.96 -47.17 10.23
N ILE A 135 7.83 -47.54 10.83
CA ILE A 135 6.78 -46.60 11.24
C ILE A 135 7.35 -45.64 12.30
N TYR A 136 8.02 -46.13 13.34
CA TYR A 136 8.63 -45.27 14.35
C TYR A 136 9.71 -44.35 13.77
N ALA A 137 10.55 -44.85 12.86
CA ALA A 137 11.56 -44.04 12.20
C ALA A 137 10.94 -42.93 11.33
N LEU A 138 9.88 -43.25 10.58
CA LEU A 138 9.15 -42.28 9.76
C LEU A 138 8.39 -41.26 10.62
N GLU A 139 7.79 -41.68 11.73
CA GLU A 139 7.15 -40.77 12.69
C GLU A 139 8.15 -39.80 13.31
N ALA A 140 9.31 -40.30 13.76
CA ALA A 140 10.37 -39.47 14.30
C ALA A 140 10.86 -38.45 13.24
N LYS A 141 11.05 -38.90 12.00
CA LYS A 141 11.43 -38.02 10.87
C LYS A 141 10.35 -36.98 10.56
N TYR A 142 9.08 -37.36 10.58
CA TYR A 142 7.96 -36.44 10.40
C TYR A 142 7.92 -35.38 11.52
N GLN A 143 8.03 -35.81 12.78
CA GLN A 143 8.03 -34.90 13.93
C GLN A 143 9.22 -33.93 13.91
N GLN A 144 10.40 -34.41 13.51
CA GLN A 144 11.58 -33.57 13.34
C GLN A 144 11.39 -32.54 12.22
N ALA A 145 10.94 -33.00 11.03
CA ALA A 145 10.67 -32.11 9.90
C ALA A 145 9.58 -31.07 10.21
N LEU A 146 8.54 -31.47 10.96
CA LEU A 146 7.49 -30.57 11.43
C LEU A 146 8.08 -29.46 12.31
N ARG A 147 8.89 -29.81 13.31
CA ARG A 147 9.55 -28.81 14.18
C ARG A 147 10.45 -27.90 13.35
N ASP A 148 11.32 -28.47 12.52
CA ASP A 148 12.30 -27.70 11.74
C ASP A 148 11.62 -26.72 10.78
N LEU A 149 10.47 -27.09 10.20
CA LEU A 149 9.68 -26.22 9.33
C LEU A 149 9.10 -25.02 10.11
N TYR A 150 8.44 -25.27 11.24
CA TYR A 150 7.79 -24.20 12.01
C TYR A 150 8.77 -23.33 12.80
N THR A 151 9.99 -23.81 13.10
CA THR A 151 11.03 -22.97 13.71
C THR A 151 11.67 -22.01 12.71
N HIS A 152 11.76 -22.37 11.43
CA HIS A 152 12.46 -21.59 10.39
C HIS A 152 11.51 -20.94 9.37
N LEU A 153 10.34 -20.49 9.84
CA LEU A 153 9.37 -19.81 8.98
C LEU A 153 9.88 -18.44 8.51
N THR A 154 9.80 -18.23 7.20
CA THR A 154 9.99 -16.91 6.58
C THR A 154 8.83 -15.96 6.93
N PRO A 155 9.02 -14.63 6.84
CA PRO A 155 7.97 -13.65 7.14
C PRO A 155 6.68 -13.88 6.34
N ILE A 156 6.79 -14.26 5.05
CA ILE A 156 5.62 -14.51 4.22
C ILE A 156 4.89 -15.80 4.62
N GLN A 157 5.61 -16.83 5.07
CA GLN A 157 5.00 -18.07 5.59
C GLN A 157 4.28 -17.81 6.92
N ARG A 158 4.85 -16.99 7.81
CA ARG A 158 4.13 -16.55 9.02
C ARG A 158 2.86 -15.77 8.68
N LEU A 159 2.92 -14.85 7.71
CA LEU A 159 1.73 -14.16 7.22
C LEU A 159 0.67 -15.12 6.62
N GLN A 160 1.10 -16.19 5.93
CA GLN A 160 0.17 -17.23 5.46
C GLN A 160 -0.51 -17.98 6.63
N ILE A 161 0.20 -18.23 7.72
CA ILE A 161 -0.38 -18.80 8.95
C ILE A 161 -1.32 -17.79 9.64
N ALA A 162 -0.99 -16.49 9.62
CA ALA A 162 -1.87 -15.41 10.11
C ALA A 162 -3.15 -15.29 9.29
N ARG A 163 -3.09 -15.60 8.00
CA ARG A 163 -4.23 -15.61 7.06
C ARG A 163 -4.87 -16.99 6.90
N HIS A 164 -4.49 -17.95 7.74
CA HIS A 164 -5.01 -19.32 7.62
C HIS A 164 -6.55 -19.32 7.77
N PRO A 165 -7.31 -19.99 6.87
CA PRO A 165 -8.78 -19.94 6.89
C PRO A 165 -9.40 -20.44 8.20
N ASN A 166 -8.75 -21.39 8.87
CA ASN A 166 -9.18 -21.94 10.15
C ASN A 166 -8.51 -21.25 11.34
N ARG A 167 -7.82 -20.11 11.14
CA ARG A 167 -7.27 -19.36 12.27
C ARG A 167 -8.41 -18.93 13.19
N PRO A 168 -8.31 -19.14 14.51
CA PRO A 168 -9.39 -18.77 15.43
C PRO A 168 -9.69 -17.29 15.34
N THR A 169 -10.97 -16.95 15.24
CA THR A 169 -11.42 -15.56 15.16
C THR A 169 -11.49 -14.92 16.55
N VAL A 170 -11.68 -13.60 16.61
CA VAL A 170 -11.75 -12.87 17.89
C VAL A 170 -12.82 -13.41 18.83
N LEU A 171 -14.03 -13.70 18.34
CA LEU A 171 -15.07 -14.31 19.17
C LEU A 171 -14.73 -15.74 19.62
N ASP A 172 -13.99 -16.52 18.82
CA ASP A 172 -13.51 -17.83 19.27
C ASP A 172 -12.59 -17.67 20.50
N HIS A 173 -11.68 -16.70 20.47
CA HIS A 173 -10.82 -16.41 21.63
C HIS A 173 -11.63 -15.91 22.82
N ILE A 174 -12.47 -14.88 22.66
CA ILE A 174 -13.24 -14.28 23.76
C ILE A 174 -14.08 -15.33 24.48
N LEU A 175 -14.81 -16.17 23.74
CA LEU A 175 -15.68 -17.21 24.32
C LEU A 175 -14.89 -18.34 24.99
N ASN A 176 -13.64 -18.58 24.58
CA ASN A 176 -12.75 -19.55 25.24
C ASN A 176 -12.09 -19.00 26.51
N MET A 177 -11.97 -17.67 26.64
CA MET A 177 -11.30 -17.02 27.77
C MET A 177 -12.24 -16.56 28.87
N THR A 178 -13.49 -16.26 28.52
CA THR A 178 -14.46 -15.60 29.42
C THR A 178 -15.47 -16.57 30.03
N GLU A 179 -15.92 -16.30 31.26
CA GLU A 179 -17.00 -17.09 31.88
C GLU A 179 -18.39 -16.55 31.56
N LYS A 180 -18.50 -15.23 31.36
CA LYS A 180 -19.70 -14.51 30.94
C LYS A 180 -19.32 -13.59 29.79
N TRP A 181 -20.19 -13.50 28.80
CA TRP A 181 -20.01 -12.63 27.63
C TRP A 181 -21.32 -11.96 27.25
N VAL A 182 -21.27 -10.65 27.03
CA VAL A 182 -22.38 -9.86 26.52
C VAL A 182 -21.85 -8.94 25.42
N GLU A 183 -22.15 -9.28 24.16
CA GLU A 183 -21.89 -8.43 23.00
C GLU A 183 -22.79 -7.19 23.03
N LEU A 184 -22.19 -6.05 22.70
CA LEU A 184 -22.79 -4.73 22.63
C LEU A 184 -22.70 -4.23 21.19
N HIS A 185 -23.80 -3.66 20.70
CA HIS A 185 -23.97 -3.35 19.28
C HIS A 185 -24.17 -1.85 19.02
N GLY A 186 -23.84 -1.43 17.79
CA GLY A 186 -24.18 -0.14 17.20
C GLY A 186 -23.19 0.98 17.52
N ASP A 187 -23.15 1.99 16.67
CA ASP A 187 -22.39 3.23 16.89
C ASP A 187 -23.26 4.40 17.41
N ARG A 188 -24.59 4.21 17.47
CA ARG A 188 -25.62 5.23 17.75
C ARG A 188 -25.84 6.25 16.63
N ALA A 189 -25.28 6.02 15.44
CA ALA A 189 -25.51 6.80 14.22
C ALA A 189 -26.22 5.98 13.12
N GLY A 190 -26.80 4.82 13.49
CA GLY A 190 -27.72 4.07 12.63
C GLY A 190 -27.14 2.81 11.98
N TYR A 191 -25.90 2.42 12.30
CA TYR A 191 -25.32 1.18 11.78
C TYR A 191 -24.52 0.41 12.84
N ASP A 192 -24.68 -0.91 12.85
CA ASP A 192 -23.86 -1.82 13.63
C ASP A 192 -22.91 -2.55 12.68
N ASP A 193 -21.64 -2.16 12.66
CA ASP A 193 -20.68 -2.74 11.75
C ASP A 193 -20.32 -4.17 12.18
N PRO A 194 -20.63 -5.19 11.35
CA PRO A 194 -20.36 -6.58 11.70
C PRO A 194 -18.87 -6.91 11.73
N ALA A 195 -17.99 -6.15 11.06
CA ALA A 195 -16.55 -6.38 11.04
C ALA A 195 -15.86 -6.04 12.37
N MET A 196 -16.52 -5.29 13.25
CA MET A 196 -16.03 -4.93 14.58
C MET A 196 -16.96 -5.54 15.62
N VAL A 197 -16.47 -6.37 16.53
CA VAL A 197 -17.26 -6.88 17.67
C VAL A 197 -16.86 -6.15 18.94
N THR A 198 -17.82 -5.89 19.81
CA THR A 198 -17.58 -5.24 21.09
C THR A 198 -18.44 -5.84 22.17
N GLY A 199 -17.98 -5.91 23.41
CA GLY A 199 -18.78 -6.46 24.51
C GLY A 199 -18.05 -6.52 25.83
N ILE A 200 -18.79 -6.87 26.88
CA ILE A 200 -18.25 -7.05 28.23
C ILE A 200 -18.12 -8.53 28.51
N GLY A 201 -16.95 -8.94 28.97
CA GLY A 201 -16.71 -10.31 29.42
C GLY A 201 -16.03 -10.37 30.78
N SER A 202 -16.24 -11.46 31.51
CA SER A 202 -15.53 -11.72 32.76
C SER A 202 -14.38 -12.69 32.54
N ILE A 203 -13.22 -12.41 33.16
CA ILE A 203 -12.12 -13.36 33.30
C ILE A 203 -11.79 -13.40 34.80
N GLU A 204 -11.86 -14.57 35.41
CA GLU A 204 -11.52 -14.80 36.83
C GLU A 204 -12.25 -13.83 37.79
N GLY A 205 -13.50 -13.51 37.46
CA GLY A 205 -14.36 -12.63 38.24
C GLY A 205 -14.14 -11.12 38.01
N ARG A 206 -13.16 -10.71 37.19
CA ARG A 206 -12.97 -9.32 36.79
C ARG A 206 -13.60 -9.05 35.42
N SER A 207 -14.33 -7.95 35.30
CA SER A 207 -14.96 -7.55 34.05
C SER A 207 -14.01 -6.72 33.18
N TYR A 208 -14.01 -7.02 31.88
CA TYR A 208 -13.22 -6.36 30.85
C TYR A 208 -14.12 -5.95 29.69
N LEU A 209 -13.82 -4.81 29.09
CA LEU A 209 -14.36 -4.47 27.78
C LEU A 209 -13.48 -5.08 26.70
N PHE A 210 -14.07 -5.90 25.84
CA PHE A 210 -13.42 -6.45 24.66
C PHE A 210 -13.90 -5.75 23.40
N ILE A 211 -12.97 -5.49 22.49
CA ILE A 211 -13.21 -4.92 21.16
C ILE A 211 -12.36 -5.70 20.17
N GLY A 212 -12.82 -6.01 18.97
CA GLY A 212 -11.91 -6.58 17.99
C GLY A 212 -12.48 -6.76 16.61
N HIS A 213 -11.57 -7.03 15.68
CA HIS A 213 -11.88 -7.29 14.28
C HIS A 213 -12.41 -8.71 14.14
N GLN A 214 -13.66 -8.88 13.70
CA GLN A 214 -14.28 -10.18 13.59
C GLN A 214 -14.25 -10.67 12.14
N LYS A 215 -13.40 -11.67 11.85
CA LYS A 215 -13.46 -12.43 10.59
C LYS A 215 -14.60 -13.46 10.64
N GLY A 216 -14.95 -13.99 9.48
CA GLY A 216 -15.85 -15.13 9.40
C GLY A 216 -15.11 -16.46 9.38
N ARG A 217 -15.72 -17.50 9.93
CA ARG A 217 -15.14 -18.86 9.94
C ARG A 217 -15.37 -19.63 8.63
N ASN A 218 -16.21 -19.09 7.75
CA ASN A 218 -16.50 -19.62 6.42
C ASN A 218 -16.77 -18.45 5.46
N THR A 219 -16.89 -18.73 4.16
CA THR A 219 -17.09 -17.71 3.13
C THR A 219 -18.33 -16.84 3.37
N LYS A 220 -19.45 -17.44 3.80
CA LYS A 220 -20.69 -16.71 4.06
C LYS A 220 -20.54 -15.74 5.23
N GLU A 221 -19.94 -16.20 6.33
CA GLU A 221 -19.63 -15.35 7.48
C GLU A 221 -18.61 -14.27 7.11
N ASN A 222 -17.60 -14.58 6.29
CA ASN A 222 -16.60 -13.61 5.86
C ASN A 222 -17.22 -12.48 5.05
N ILE A 223 -18.12 -12.78 4.12
CA ILE A 223 -18.86 -11.74 3.37
C ILE A 223 -19.71 -10.91 4.33
N MET A 224 -20.45 -11.54 5.25
CA MET A 224 -21.28 -10.84 6.23
C MET A 224 -20.45 -9.92 7.14
N ARG A 225 -19.27 -10.37 7.56
CA ARG A 225 -18.35 -9.66 8.46
C ARG A 225 -17.36 -8.79 7.70
N ASN A 226 -17.57 -8.58 6.40
CA ASN A 226 -16.70 -7.81 5.53
C ASN A 226 -15.21 -8.17 5.63
N PHE A 227 -14.90 -9.46 5.81
CA PHE A 227 -13.55 -9.98 6.02
C PHE A 227 -12.77 -9.28 7.15
N ALA A 228 -13.51 -8.81 8.17
CA ALA A 228 -13.00 -8.00 9.27
C ALA A 228 -12.36 -6.67 8.83
N MET A 229 -12.85 -6.08 7.73
CA MET A 229 -12.52 -4.73 7.31
C MET A 229 -13.61 -3.77 7.80
N PRO A 230 -13.38 -3.01 8.88
CA PRO A 230 -14.39 -2.10 9.40
C PRO A 230 -14.60 -0.90 8.48
N THR A 231 -15.86 -0.50 8.35
CA THR A 231 -16.30 0.79 7.87
C THR A 231 -16.12 1.85 8.98
N PRO A 232 -16.38 3.14 8.73
CA PRO A 232 -16.23 4.19 9.75
C PRO A 232 -17.10 3.93 10.98
N HIS A 233 -18.28 3.32 10.78
CA HIS A 233 -19.19 2.94 11.85
C HIS A 233 -18.57 1.94 12.83
N GLY A 234 -17.74 1.00 12.37
CA GLY A 234 -17.03 0.06 13.23
C GLY A 234 -16.07 0.75 14.19
N TYR A 235 -15.30 1.73 13.69
CA TYR A 235 -14.39 2.50 14.52
C TYR A 235 -15.13 3.42 15.49
N ARG A 236 -16.24 4.05 15.06
CA ARG A 236 -17.11 4.86 15.94
C ARG A 236 -17.76 4.03 17.04
N LYS A 237 -18.20 2.80 16.73
CA LYS A 237 -18.66 1.82 17.73
C LYS A 237 -17.55 1.49 18.73
N ALA A 238 -16.35 1.16 18.24
CA ALA A 238 -15.20 0.88 19.11
C ALA A 238 -14.89 2.06 20.05
N LEU A 239 -14.84 3.28 19.53
CA LEU A 239 -14.61 4.49 20.32
C LEU A 239 -15.70 4.73 21.36
N ARG A 240 -16.98 4.53 21.00
CA ARG A 240 -18.10 4.63 21.94
C ARG A 240 -17.91 3.66 23.11
N MET A 241 -17.52 2.43 22.82
CA MET A 241 -17.26 1.42 23.84
C MET A 241 -16.06 1.79 24.70
N MET A 242 -14.94 2.21 24.10
CA MET A 242 -13.75 2.68 24.85
C MET A 242 -14.09 3.82 25.82
N LYS A 243 -14.92 4.78 25.40
CA LYS A 243 -15.40 5.87 26.27
C LYS A 243 -16.26 5.36 27.44
N TYR A 244 -17.09 4.35 27.21
CA TYR A 244 -17.85 3.73 28.32
C TYR A 244 -16.95 2.97 29.27
N ALA A 245 -15.96 2.23 28.77
CA ALA A 245 -14.98 1.58 29.62
C ALA A 245 -14.21 2.59 30.48
N ASP A 246 -13.76 3.70 29.87
CA ASP A 246 -13.10 4.77 30.60
C ASP A 246 -13.99 5.39 31.69
N HIS A 247 -15.25 5.67 31.36
CA HIS A 247 -16.21 6.24 32.29
C HIS A 247 -16.54 5.32 33.47
N HIS A 248 -16.70 4.01 33.21
CA HIS A 248 -17.08 3.02 34.22
C HIS A 248 -15.88 2.30 34.88
N GLY A 249 -14.65 2.60 34.46
CA GLY A 249 -13.44 1.99 35.03
C GLY A 249 -13.17 0.56 34.56
N PHE A 250 -13.73 0.12 33.43
CA PHE A 250 -13.42 -1.21 32.88
C PHE A 250 -12.07 -1.20 32.16
N PRO A 251 -11.15 -2.14 32.44
CA PRO A 251 -9.97 -2.33 31.61
C PRO A 251 -10.37 -2.76 30.19
N ILE A 252 -9.59 -2.34 29.20
CA ILE A 252 -9.88 -2.53 27.78
C ILE A 252 -8.91 -3.55 27.19
N VAL A 253 -9.44 -4.51 26.44
CA VAL A 253 -8.66 -5.45 25.63
C VAL A 253 -9.13 -5.36 24.19
N THR A 254 -8.24 -5.00 23.26
CA THR A 254 -8.53 -5.01 21.83
C THR A 254 -7.86 -6.19 21.12
N PHE A 255 -8.54 -6.75 20.12
CA PHE A 255 -8.00 -7.79 19.26
C PHE A 255 -7.87 -7.31 17.81
N VAL A 256 -6.64 -7.36 17.30
CA VAL A 256 -6.31 -6.98 15.93
C VAL A 256 -6.25 -8.21 15.03
N ASP A 257 -7.15 -8.26 14.06
CA ASP A 257 -7.19 -9.27 12.98
C ASP A 257 -7.93 -8.72 11.75
N THR A 258 -7.30 -7.78 11.06
CA THR A 258 -7.86 -7.09 9.89
C THR A 258 -6.81 -6.90 8.80
N PRO A 259 -7.15 -7.18 7.52
CA PRO A 259 -6.25 -6.83 6.41
C PRO A 259 -6.14 -5.31 6.21
N GLY A 260 -7.08 -4.53 6.78
CA GLY A 260 -7.12 -3.07 6.72
C GLY A 260 -8.53 -2.52 6.91
N ALA A 261 -8.65 -1.19 6.96
CA ALA A 261 -9.94 -0.53 6.92
C ALA A 261 -10.63 -0.79 5.57
N PHE A 262 -11.96 -0.85 5.55
CA PHE A 262 -12.68 -1.07 4.28
C PHE A 262 -12.51 0.15 3.37
N ALA A 263 -12.03 -0.10 2.16
CA ALA A 263 -11.68 0.93 1.18
C ALA A 263 -12.72 0.97 0.05
N ASP A 264 -13.94 1.42 0.38
CA ASP A 264 -15.01 1.68 -0.60
C ASP A 264 -15.42 3.15 -0.61
N LEU A 265 -16.13 3.55 -1.67
CA LEU A 265 -16.56 4.94 -1.86
C LEU A 265 -17.42 5.43 -0.69
N ARG A 266 -18.33 4.60 -0.18
CA ARG A 266 -19.23 4.96 0.91
C ARG A 266 -18.48 5.17 2.22
N SER A 267 -17.45 4.38 2.52
CA SER A 267 -16.62 4.59 3.72
C SER A 267 -15.86 5.91 3.64
N GLU A 268 -15.37 6.29 2.46
CA GLU A 268 -14.72 7.59 2.25
C GLU A 268 -15.71 8.76 2.45
N GLU A 269 -16.91 8.69 1.83
CA GLU A 269 -17.98 9.70 2.02
C GLU A 269 -18.39 9.85 3.49
N LEU A 270 -18.41 8.74 4.24
CA LEU A 270 -18.74 8.70 5.66
C LEU A 270 -17.56 9.05 6.58
N GLY A 271 -16.36 9.32 6.04
CA GLY A 271 -15.19 9.77 6.80
C GLY A 271 -14.38 8.64 7.44
N GLN A 272 -13.89 7.67 6.66
CA GLN A 272 -13.01 6.59 7.15
C GLN A 272 -11.73 7.13 7.82
N GLY A 273 -11.06 8.09 7.18
CA GLY A 273 -9.88 8.74 7.76
C GLY A 273 -10.19 9.50 9.05
N GLU A 274 -11.36 10.16 9.13
CA GLU A 274 -11.82 10.87 10.32
C GLU A 274 -12.05 9.90 11.48
N ALA A 275 -12.80 8.83 11.25
CA ALA A 275 -13.13 7.85 12.28
C ALA A 275 -11.87 7.20 12.86
N ILE A 276 -10.90 6.83 12.01
CA ILE A 276 -9.60 6.32 12.45
C ILE A 276 -8.86 7.37 13.27
N ALA A 277 -8.70 8.60 12.74
CA ALA A 277 -7.95 9.65 13.43
C ALA A 277 -8.55 10.02 14.80
N TYR A 278 -9.87 10.05 14.90
CA TYR A 278 -10.56 10.34 16.16
C TYR A 278 -10.34 9.25 17.20
N ASN A 279 -10.35 7.98 16.78
CA ASN A 279 -10.00 6.86 17.65
C ASN A 279 -8.57 6.98 18.16
N LEU A 280 -7.59 7.21 17.26
CA LEU A 280 -6.19 7.37 17.63
C LEU A 280 -6.03 8.45 18.71
N ARG A 281 -6.61 9.64 18.47
CA ARG A 281 -6.56 10.75 19.41
C ARG A 281 -7.19 10.41 20.76
N ALA A 282 -8.36 9.77 20.75
CA ALA A 282 -9.09 9.47 21.98
C ALA A 282 -8.41 8.40 22.82
N MET A 283 -7.79 7.39 22.19
CA MET A 283 -7.09 6.31 22.90
C MET A 283 -5.93 6.83 23.77
N PHE A 284 -5.27 7.93 23.39
CA PHE A 284 -4.24 8.55 24.24
C PHE A 284 -4.79 9.16 25.55
N GLY A 285 -6.08 9.46 25.63
CA GLY A 285 -6.71 10.07 26.79
C GLY A 285 -7.39 9.08 27.76
N LEU A 286 -7.42 7.78 27.46
CA LEU A 286 -8.09 6.77 28.30
C LEU A 286 -7.32 6.55 29.61
N LYS A 287 -8.01 6.63 30.75
CA LYS A 287 -7.45 6.55 32.11
C LYS A 287 -7.45 5.15 32.70
N VAL A 288 -8.04 4.19 31.98
CA VAL A 288 -8.10 2.77 32.33
C VAL A 288 -6.95 1.98 31.69
N PRO A 289 -6.53 0.84 32.28
CA PRO A 289 -5.57 -0.06 31.65
C PRO A 289 -6.07 -0.57 30.30
N PHE A 290 -5.20 -0.51 29.29
CA PHE A 290 -5.55 -0.84 27.91
C PHE A 290 -4.46 -1.72 27.27
N ILE A 291 -4.87 -2.87 26.73
CA ILE A 291 -3.99 -3.82 26.03
C ILE A 291 -4.54 -4.10 24.63
N THR A 292 -3.66 -4.19 23.65
CA THR A 292 -3.94 -4.69 22.30
C THR A 292 -3.28 -6.06 22.11
N VAL A 293 -3.98 -7.02 21.52
CA VAL A 293 -3.42 -8.31 21.10
C VAL A 293 -3.62 -8.49 19.59
N VAL A 294 -2.53 -8.58 18.83
CA VAL A 294 -2.58 -8.94 17.40
C VAL A 294 -2.71 -10.46 17.28
N THR A 295 -3.88 -10.91 16.84
CA THR A 295 -4.22 -12.34 16.77
C THR A 295 -4.08 -12.89 15.36
N GLY A 296 -4.27 -12.09 14.31
CA GLY A 296 -4.06 -12.52 12.94
C GLY A 296 -3.17 -11.55 12.18
N GLU A 297 -3.74 -10.80 11.25
CA GLU A 297 -3.03 -9.74 10.54
C GLU A 297 -3.44 -8.35 11.07
N GLY A 298 -2.51 -7.41 11.14
CA GLY A 298 -2.72 -6.04 11.59
C GLY A 298 -2.40 -5.07 10.47
N GLY A 299 -3.39 -4.86 9.61
CA GLY A 299 -3.29 -4.01 8.43
C GLY A 299 -3.44 -2.52 8.73
N SER A 300 -2.32 -1.80 8.61
CA SER A 300 -2.26 -0.35 8.46
C SER A 300 -3.05 0.44 9.52
N GLY A 301 -3.58 1.60 9.14
CA GLY A 301 -4.38 2.47 10.00
C GLY A 301 -5.65 1.79 10.52
N GLY A 302 -6.20 0.80 9.82
CA GLY A 302 -7.39 0.07 10.29
C GLY A 302 -7.12 -0.74 11.54
N ALA A 303 -5.98 -1.44 11.58
CA ALA A 303 -5.50 -2.10 12.79
C ALA A 303 -5.14 -1.10 13.90
N LEU A 304 -4.46 -0.02 13.55
CA LEU A 304 -4.02 1.00 14.50
C LEU A 304 -5.19 1.74 15.16
N ALA A 305 -6.34 1.85 14.49
CA ALA A 305 -7.55 2.52 14.98
C ALA A 305 -8.14 1.93 16.27
N ILE A 306 -7.71 0.73 16.68
CA ILE A 306 -8.00 0.15 17.99
C ILE A 306 -6.74 -0.35 18.71
N GLY A 307 -5.56 0.10 18.26
CA GLY A 307 -4.26 -0.45 18.65
C GLY A 307 -3.42 0.43 19.58
N CYS A 308 -3.82 1.68 19.87
CA CYS A 308 -3.04 2.62 20.67
C CYS A 308 -3.15 2.35 22.18
N ALA A 309 -2.60 1.23 22.62
CA ALA A 309 -2.71 0.71 23.98
C ALA A 309 -1.42 0.86 24.80
N ASP A 310 -1.54 0.68 26.12
CA ASP A 310 -0.41 0.67 27.05
C ASP A 310 0.57 -0.46 26.70
N LYS A 311 0.02 -1.65 26.40
CA LYS A 311 0.78 -2.79 25.90
C LYS A 311 0.19 -3.33 24.59
N LEU A 312 1.07 -3.68 23.65
CA LEU A 312 0.76 -4.34 22.39
C LEU A 312 1.46 -5.70 22.39
N LEU A 313 0.66 -6.75 22.40
CA LEU A 313 1.12 -8.13 22.36
C LEU A 313 0.82 -8.72 20.98
N MET A 314 1.67 -9.62 20.51
CA MET A 314 1.49 -10.26 19.21
C MET A 314 1.54 -11.78 19.36
N LEU A 315 0.59 -12.50 18.76
CA LEU A 315 0.76 -13.93 18.60
C LEU A 315 1.98 -14.22 17.71
N GLU A 316 2.66 -15.34 17.96
CA GLU A 316 3.95 -15.66 17.33
C GLU A 316 3.95 -15.60 15.79
N ASN A 317 2.86 -16.04 15.16
CA ASN A 317 2.70 -16.04 13.71
C ASN A 317 1.85 -14.87 13.20
N SER A 318 1.42 -13.95 14.07
CA SER A 318 0.72 -12.74 13.64
C SER A 318 1.64 -11.79 12.87
N ALA A 319 1.04 -10.93 12.07
CA ALA A 319 1.76 -9.92 11.28
C ALA A 319 1.18 -8.53 11.54
N PHE A 320 2.03 -7.50 11.57
CA PHE A 320 1.62 -6.10 11.71
C PHE A 320 2.39 -5.26 10.68
N TYR A 321 1.70 -4.43 9.91
CA TYR A 321 2.32 -3.75 8.77
C TYR A 321 1.61 -2.46 8.36
N VAL A 322 2.38 -1.51 7.81
CA VAL A 322 1.84 -0.23 7.29
C VAL A 322 1.07 -0.41 5.97
N ALA A 323 1.47 -1.38 5.16
CA ALA A 323 0.82 -1.76 3.91
C ALA A 323 1.00 -3.26 3.71
N SER A 324 0.04 -3.91 3.06
CA SER A 324 0.16 -5.35 2.79
C SER A 324 1.41 -5.61 1.92
N PRO A 325 2.10 -6.75 2.11
CA PRO A 325 3.27 -7.07 1.29
C PRO A 325 2.96 -7.06 -0.21
N GLU A 326 1.75 -7.45 -0.60
CA GLU A 326 1.29 -7.41 -1.99
C GLU A 326 1.18 -5.97 -2.52
N ALA A 327 0.59 -5.06 -1.75
CA ALA A 327 0.47 -3.66 -2.13
C ALA A 327 1.85 -2.97 -2.18
N CYS A 328 2.69 -3.22 -1.18
CA CYS A 328 4.06 -2.71 -1.15
C CYS A 328 4.88 -3.21 -2.35
N ALA A 329 4.74 -4.49 -2.71
CA ALA A 329 5.37 -5.10 -3.87
C ALA A 329 4.91 -4.47 -5.20
N ALA A 330 3.60 -4.25 -5.34
CA ALA A 330 3.03 -3.59 -6.52
C ALA A 330 3.54 -2.16 -6.69
N ILE A 331 3.77 -1.41 -5.61
CA ILE A 331 4.25 -0.02 -5.67
C ILE A 331 5.75 0.05 -5.92
N LEU A 332 6.56 -0.64 -5.09
CA LEU A 332 8.02 -0.49 -5.10
C LEU A 332 8.71 -1.35 -6.17
N TRP A 333 8.14 -2.52 -6.48
CA TRP A 333 8.69 -3.46 -7.46
C TRP A 333 7.85 -3.58 -8.73
N LYS A 334 6.72 -2.86 -8.85
CA LYS A 334 5.79 -2.95 -9.98
C LYS A 334 5.34 -4.39 -10.28
N SER A 335 5.36 -5.25 -9.25
CA SER A 335 5.03 -6.67 -9.37
C SER A 335 4.57 -7.24 -8.03
N SER A 336 3.36 -7.78 -7.98
CA SER A 336 2.82 -8.44 -6.78
C SER A 336 3.59 -9.72 -6.42
N GLN A 337 4.29 -10.34 -7.38
CA GLN A 337 5.10 -11.53 -7.14
C GLN A 337 6.30 -11.25 -6.22
N ALA A 338 6.69 -9.99 -6.04
CA ALA A 338 7.73 -9.59 -5.09
C ALA A 338 7.22 -9.50 -3.63
N ALA A 339 6.00 -9.94 -3.32
CA ALA A 339 5.43 -9.92 -1.96
C ALA A 339 6.31 -10.60 -0.89
N PRO A 340 6.97 -11.76 -1.13
CA PRO A 340 7.89 -12.35 -0.15
C PRO A 340 9.05 -11.40 0.22
N LYS A 341 9.65 -10.77 -0.79
CA LYS A 341 10.72 -9.78 -0.61
C LYS A 341 10.22 -8.53 0.11
N ALA A 342 9.02 -8.07 -0.21
CA ALA A 342 8.40 -6.94 0.49
C ALA A 342 8.14 -7.25 1.96
N ALA A 343 7.62 -8.45 2.29
CA ALA A 343 7.36 -8.88 3.66
C ALA A 343 8.63 -8.89 4.52
N GLU A 344 9.76 -9.36 3.98
CA GLU A 344 11.06 -9.32 4.65
C GLU A 344 11.54 -7.88 4.89
N LYS A 345 11.45 -7.01 3.88
CA LYS A 345 11.90 -5.61 4.00
C LYS A 345 11.04 -4.78 4.93
N LEU A 346 9.74 -5.06 4.99
CA LEU A 346 8.80 -4.41 5.90
C LEU A 346 8.91 -4.90 7.35
N ARG A 347 9.60 -6.04 7.60
CA ARG A 347 9.81 -6.60 8.94
C ARG A 347 8.50 -6.83 9.71
N ILE A 348 7.54 -7.48 9.05
CA ILE A 348 6.14 -7.55 9.49
C ILE A 348 5.87 -8.49 10.69
N THR A 349 6.85 -9.30 11.12
CA THR A 349 6.64 -10.39 12.08
C THR A 349 6.64 -9.92 13.53
N ALA A 350 6.03 -10.70 14.42
CA ALA A 350 6.02 -10.45 15.86
C ALA A 350 7.45 -10.32 16.44
N GLN A 351 8.39 -11.16 16.00
CA GLN A 351 9.78 -11.14 16.45
C GLN A 351 10.48 -9.84 16.08
N GLU A 352 10.26 -9.34 14.87
CA GLU A 352 10.82 -8.05 14.44
C GLU A 352 10.19 -6.89 15.20
N HIS A 353 8.87 -6.89 15.39
CA HIS A 353 8.17 -5.83 16.14
C HIS A 353 8.60 -5.78 17.61
N TYR A 354 8.88 -6.94 18.22
CA TYR A 354 9.44 -7.01 19.57
C TYR A 354 10.88 -6.48 19.62
N ARG A 355 11.74 -6.88 18.66
CA ARG A 355 13.12 -6.35 18.55
C ARG A 355 13.15 -4.84 18.38
N LEU A 356 12.21 -4.30 17.60
CA LEU A 356 12.05 -2.86 17.35
C LEU A 356 11.33 -2.12 18.49
N ARG A 357 10.94 -2.81 19.57
CA ARG A 357 10.19 -2.25 20.71
C ARG A 357 8.86 -1.59 20.31
N ILE A 358 8.26 -2.06 19.22
CA ILE A 358 6.89 -1.68 18.81
C ILE A 358 5.88 -2.57 19.54
N ALA A 359 6.18 -3.87 19.65
CA ALA A 359 5.45 -4.82 20.48
C ALA A 359 6.15 -5.02 21.82
N ASP A 360 5.37 -5.18 22.88
CA ASP A 360 5.83 -5.36 24.26
C ASP A 360 6.01 -6.83 24.64
N GLY A 361 5.45 -7.76 23.85
CA GLY A 361 5.56 -9.18 24.10
C GLY A 361 5.05 -10.05 22.94
N ILE A 362 5.52 -11.29 22.92
CA ILE A 362 5.13 -12.32 21.95
C ILE A 362 4.43 -13.43 22.71
N ILE A 363 3.23 -13.79 22.26
CA ILE A 363 2.45 -14.90 22.81
C ILE A 363 2.71 -16.13 21.93
N PRO A 364 3.22 -17.24 22.50
CA PRO A 364 3.56 -18.44 21.73
C PRO A 364 2.31 -19.09 21.14
N GLU A 365 2.46 -19.70 19.97
CA GLU A 365 1.43 -20.51 19.33
C GLU A 365 1.75 -22.02 19.49
N PRO A 366 0.76 -22.92 19.40
CA PRO A 366 1.04 -24.35 19.38
C PRO A 366 1.77 -24.70 18.09
N LEU A 367 2.48 -25.84 18.07
CA LEU A 367 3.15 -26.32 16.86
C LEU A 367 2.11 -26.49 15.74
N GLY A 368 2.32 -25.85 14.59
CA GLY A 368 1.29 -25.72 13.55
C GLY A 368 0.68 -24.32 13.42
N GLY A 369 0.74 -23.52 14.49
CA GLY A 369 0.04 -22.24 14.61
C GLY A 369 -1.29 -22.36 15.34
N ALA A 370 -1.92 -21.22 15.68
CA ALA A 370 -3.08 -21.12 16.57
C ALA A 370 -4.29 -21.98 16.19
N HIS A 371 -4.43 -22.35 14.92
CA HIS A 371 -5.51 -23.22 14.43
C HIS A 371 -5.30 -24.70 14.77
N ALA A 372 -4.08 -25.12 15.12
CA ALA A 372 -3.78 -26.50 15.52
C ALA A 372 -4.37 -26.82 16.91
N ASP A 373 -4.32 -25.87 17.84
CA ASP A 373 -5.01 -25.95 19.13
C ASP A 373 -5.60 -24.57 19.52
N PRO A 374 -6.82 -24.26 19.03
CA PRO A 374 -7.49 -23.00 19.30
C PRO A 374 -7.75 -22.74 20.79
N PHE A 375 -8.01 -23.80 21.56
CA PHE A 375 -8.29 -23.69 22.98
C PHE A 375 -7.03 -23.30 23.73
N TRP A 376 -5.92 -24.01 23.50
CA TRP A 376 -4.63 -23.69 24.10
C TRP A 376 -4.18 -22.28 23.72
N ALA A 377 -4.28 -21.90 22.44
CA ALA A 377 -3.93 -20.55 22.00
C ALA A 377 -4.73 -19.47 22.75
N SER A 378 -6.03 -19.70 22.96
CA SER A 378 -6.88 -18.80 23.74
C SER A 378 -6.48 -18.72 25.21
N GLN A 379 -6.09 -19.83 25.85
CA GLN A 379 -5.59 -19.80 27.23
C GLN A 379 -4.25 -19.05 27.35
N GLN A 380 -3.38 -19.17 26.36
CA GLN A 380 -2.12 -18.39 26.35
C GLN A 380 -2.37 -16.89 26.21
N ILE A 381 -3.35 -16.50 25.38
CA ILE A 381 -3.80 -15.11 25.29
C ILE A 381 -4.36 -14.65 26.64
N LYS A 382 -5.22 -15.45 27.29
CA LYS A 382 -5.76 -15.14 28.61
C LYS A 382 -4.67 -14.89 29.64
N HIS A 383 -3.68 -15.77 29.73
CA HIS A 383 -2.56 -15.61 30.66
C HIS A 383 -1.78 -14.31 30.38
N ALA A 384 -1.46 -14.05 29.11
CA ALA A 384 -0.74 -12.83 28.73
C ALA A 384 -1.52 -11.55 29.04
N ILE A 385 -2.85 -11.55 28.86
CA ILE A 385 -3.74 -10.46 29.27
C ILE A 385 -3.70 -10.28 30.79
N LEU A 386 -3.84 -11.37 31.57
CA LEU A 386 -3.86 -11.29 33.03
C LEU A 386 -2.55 -10.75 33.60
N ASP A 387 -1.41 -11.23 33.10
CA ASP A 387 -0.09 -10.77 33.52
C ASP A 387 0.10 -9.27 33.25
N ALA A 388 -0.23 -8.84 32.02
CA ALA A 388 -0.13 -7.44 31.64
C ALA A 388 -1.13 -6.55 32.40
N MET A 389 -2.35 -7.04 32.67
CA MET A 389 -3.35 -6.31 33.46
C MET A 389 -2.98 -6.24 34.95
N ALA A 390 -2.26 -7.23 35.47
CA ALA A 390 -1.72 -7.20 36.84
C ALA A 390 -0.58 -6.19 36.97
N GLU A 391 0.25 -6.03 35.94
CA GLU A 391 1.29 -4.99 35.88
C GLU A 391 0.66 -3.59 35.79
N LEU A 392 -0.21 -3.37 34.80
CA LEU A 392 -0.86 -2.06 34.57
C LEU A 392 -1.80 -1.68 35.73
N GLY A 393 -2.39 -2.66 36.41
CA GLY A 393 -3.25 -2.43 37.58
C GLY A 393 -2.51 -1.87 38.81
N ARG A 394 -1.17 -1.89 38.83
CA ARG A 394 -0.36 -1.27 39.90
C ARG A 394 -0.12 0.23 39.66
N MET A 395 -0.47 0.73 38.48
CA MET A 395 -0.27 2.12 38.09
C MET A 395 -1.56 2.93 38.31
N ASN A 396 -1.39 4.19 38.69
CA ASN A 396 -2.50 5.14 38.70
C ASN A 396 -2.77 5.69 37.29
N SER A 397 -3.87 6.41 37.11
CA SER A 397 -4.26 6.93 35.79
C SER A 397 -3.24 7.87 35.16
N GLU A 398 -2.55 8.71 35.94
CA GLU A 398 -1.51 9.61 35.41
C GLU A 398 -0.31 8.83 34.88
N GLN A 399 0.11 7.80 35.62
CA GLN A 399 1.18 6.90 35.21
C GLN A 399 0.83 6.13 33.93
N LEU A 400 -0.41 5.64 33.80
CA LEU A 400 -0.88 4.97 32.58
C LEU A 400 -0.81 5.91 31.37
N LEU A 401 -1.34 7.13 31.49
CA LEU A 401 -1.32 8.13 30.42
C LEU A 401 0.11 8.51 30.03
N GLN A 402 0.98 8.75 31.02
CA GLN A 402 2.38 9.10 30.79
C GLN A 402 3.13 7.95 30.11
N GLN A 403 2.96 6.71 30.58
CA GLN A 403 3.57 5.53 29.97
C GLN A 403 3.13 5.39 28.51
N ARG A 404 1.84 5.48 28.22
CA ARG A 404 1.31 5.39 26.85
C ARG A 404 1.90 6.48 25.97
N MET A 405 1.92 7.72 26.43
CA MET A 405 2.52 8.83 25.70
C MET A 405 4.00 8.58 25.39
N LEU A 406 4.79 8.22 26.40
CA LEU A 406 6.23 7.98 26.25
C LEU A 406 6.53 6.80 25.32
N LYS A 407 5.77 5.71 25.44
CA LYS A 407 5.85 4.56 24.54
C LYS A 407 5.77 5.01 23.09
N PHE A 408 4.66 5.66 22.71
CA PHE A 408 4.48 6.09 21.31
C PHE A 408 5.45 7.18 20.89
N ARG A 409 5.88 8.07 21.79
CA ARG A 409 6.86 9.12 21.48
C ARG A 409 8.26 8.56 21.22
N SER A 410 8.58 7.39 21.78
CA SER A 410 9.85 6.71 21.56
C SER A 410 9.92 5.89 20.27
N ILE A 411 8.79 5.69 19.58
CA ILE A 411 8.73 4.92 18.33
C ILE A 411 9.23 5.78 17.17
N GLY A 412 10.32 5.34 16.54
CA GLY A 412 10.91 5.98 15.36
C GLY A 412 12.41 6.18 15.53
N GLY A 413 13.14 6.16 14.41
CA GLY A 413 14.56 6.46 14.37
C GLY A 413 14.84 7.56 13.36
N PHE A 414 15.56 8.60 13.78
CA PHE A 414 16.03 9.68 12.93
C PHE A 414 17.44 10.07 13.36
N GLN A 415 18.20 10.65 12.43
CA GLN A 415 19.55 11.16 12.71
C GLN A 415 19.48 12.69 12.76
N GLU A 416 19.85 13.27 13.89
CA GLU A 416 19.97 14.72 14.04
C GLU A 416 21.23 15.26 13.34
N GLY A 417 21.21 16.51 12.89
CA GLY A 417 22.39 17.18 12.36
C GLY A 417 22.83 16.76 10.95
N ILE A 418 22.05 15.95 10.22
CA ILE A 418 22.26 15.82 8.77
C ILE A 418 21.93 17.17 8.15
N GLN A 419 22.92 17.82 7.52
CA GLN A 419 22.65 18.92 6.59
C GLN A 419 21.76 18.37 5.47
N VAL A 420 20.47 18.68 5.54
CA VAL A 420 19.56 18.45 4.44
C VAL A 420 20.01 19.40 3.34
N GLU A 421 20.68 18.89 2.31
CA GLU A 421 20.87 19.69 1.09
C GLU A 421 19.48 20.18 0.65
N PRO A 422 19.27 21.50 0.55
CA PRO A 422 18.01 22.00 0.06
C PRO A 422 17.86 21.51 -1.38
N GLU A 423 16.75 20.81 -1.64
CA GLU A 423 16.31 20.26 -2.93
C GLU A 423 16.84 18.87 -3.34
N ARG A 424 16.21 17.82 -2.79
CA ARG A 424 15.98 16.63 -3.61
C ARG A 424 14.89 16.95 -4.64
N LYS A 425 15.24 17.02 -5.93
CA LYS A 425 14.26 16.96 -7.02
C LYS A 425 13.41 15.70 -6.85
N ARG A 426 12.17 15.86 -6.38
CA ARG A 426 11.20 14.78 -6.38
C ARG A 426 10.71 14.62 -7.82
N ASN A 427 11.07 13.52 -8.47
CA ASN A 427 10.39 13.06 -9.68
C ASN A 427 9.01 12.51 -9.29
N MET A 428 8.14 13.36 -8.78
CA MET A 428 6.70 13.07 -8.74
C MET A 428 6.23 13.13 -10.19
N LYS A 429 5.57 12.09 -10.70
CA LYS A 429 4.73 12.29 -11.88
C LYS A 429 3.75 13.43 -11.54
N PRO A 430 3.56 14.43 -12.40
CA PRO A 430 2.51 15.42 -12.21
C PRO A 430 1.19 14.69 -11.97
N SER A 431 0.40 15.10 -10.98
CA SER A 431 -0.93 14.51 -10.80
C SER A 431 -1.73 14.74 -12.07
N GLU A 432 -2.33 13.70 -12.62
CA GLU A 432 -3.23 13.78 -13.78
C GLU A 432 -4.45 14.70 -13.52
N ALA A 433 -4.68 15.10 -12.27
CA ALA A 433 -5.72 16.05 -11.87
C ALA A 433 -5.38 17.53 -12.15
N ASN A 434 -4.14 17.86 -12.45
CA ASN A 434 -3.68 19.23 -12.71
C ASN A 434 -2.84 19.29 -14.00
N THR A 435 -3.24 18.55 -15.04
CA THR A 435 -2.69 18.79 -16.38
C THR A 435 -3.15 20.19 -16.82
N PRO A 436 -2.23 21.15 -17.03
CA PRO A 436 -2.61 22.44 -17.57
C PRO A 436 -3.27 22.22 -18.94
N PRO A 437 -4.15 23.13 -19.41
CA PRO A 437 -4.73 23.05 -20.76
C PRO A 437 -3.67 22.83 -21.86
N ALA A 438 -2.45 23.31 -21.62
CA ALA A 438 -1.29 23.13 -22.48
C ALA A 438 -0.86 21.66 -22.71
N ASP A 439 -1.11 20.74 -21.76
CA ASP A 439 -0.72 19.34 -21.92
C ASP A 439 -1.80 18.52 -22.65
N LEU A 440 -3.08 18.88 -22.45
CA LEU A 440 -4.17 18.42 -23.34
C LEU A 440 -3.95 18.95 -24.77
N GLU A 441 -3.49 20.18 -24.93
CA GLU A 441 -3.09 20.72 -26.23
C GLU A 441 -1.86 20.01 -26.81
N SER A 442 -0.92 19.58 -25.97
CA SER A 442 0.27 18.80 -26.37
C SER A 442 -0.11 17.39 -26.83
N GLU A 443 -1.00 16.72 -26.10
CA GLU A 443 -1.56 15.42 -26.45
C GLU A 443 -2.47 15.52 -27.68
N LEU A 444 -3.29 16.56 -27.79
CA LEU A 444 -4.13 16.85 -28.96
C LEU A 444 -3.27 17.24 -30.18
N ALA A 445 -2.12 17.89 -29.97
CA ALA A 445 -1.13 18.15 -31.01
C ALA A 445 -0.41 16.87 -31.44
N ASN A 446 -0.08 15.98 -30.52
CA ASN A 446 0.46 14.65 -30.82
C ASN A 446 -0.56 13.75 -31.51
N LEU A 447 -1.83 13.82 -31.13
CA LEU A 447 -2.92 13.10 -31.79
C LEU A 447 -3.16 13.68 -33.20
N LYS A 448 -3.20 15.01 -33.33
CA LYS A 448 -3.24 15.70 -34.63
C LYS A 448 -2.05 15.30 -35.49
N LYS A 449 -0.85 15.23 -34.92
CA LYS A 449 0.38 14.82 -35.61
C LYS A 449 0.29 13.38 -36.09
N LYS A 450 -0.13 12.43 -35.25
CA LYS A 450 -0.39 11.03 -35.64
C LYS A 450 -1.46 10.91 -36.73
N ILE A 451 -2.53 11.72 -36.66
CA ILE A 451 -3.61 11.76 -37.65
C ILE A 451 -3.15 12.41 -38.98
N LEU A 452 -2.18 13.33 -38.93
CA LEU A 452 -1.57 13.97 -40.10
C LEU A 452 -0.47 13.11 -40.73
N GLU A 453 0.28 12.37 -39.91
CA GLU A 453 1.33 11.41 -40.29
C GLU A 453 0.72 10.13 -40.90
N ALA A 454 -0.51 9.79 -40.53
CA ALA A 454 -1.36 8.79 -41.21
C ALA A 454 -1.88 9.28 -42.59
N LYS A 455 -1.02 9.90 -43.39
CA LYS A 455 -1.25 10.18 -44.81
C LYS A 455 -0.93 8.92 -45.62
N GLY A 456 -1.88 8.01 -45.62
CA GLY A 456 -1.93 6.82 -46.46
C GLY A 456 -3.31 6.19 -46.33
N PRO A 457 -3.82 5.47 -47.34
CA PRO A 457 -5.15 4.90 -47.28
C PRO A 457 -5.18 3.84 -46.17
N SER A 458 -6.06 4.05 -45.19
CA SER A 458 -6.55 3.06 -44.22
C SER A 458 -5.48 2.27 -43.45
N ASP A 459 -4.91 2.89 -42.41
CA ASP A 459 -4.24 2.13 -41.35
C ASP A 459 -5.30 1.50 -40.41
N PRO A 460 -5.29 0.17 -40.20
CA PRO A 460 -6.23 -0.54 -39.31
C PRO A 460 -6.11 -0.12 -37.83
N VAL A 461 -5.05 0.60 -37.47
CA VAL A 461 -4.75 1.02 -36.09
C VAL A 461 -5.71 2.12 -35.60
N THR A 462 -6.29 2.95 -36.46
CA THR A 462 -7.21 4.03 -36.02
C THR A 462 -8.62 3.52 -35.74
N ILE A 463 -9.10 2.58 -36.56
CA ILE A 463 -10.42 1.95 -36.39
C ILE A 463 -10.41 1.05 -35.16
N GLN A 464 -9.37 0.24 -34.96
CA GLN A 464 -9.26 -0.63 -33.79
C GLN A 464 -9.21 0.15 -32.46
N VAL A 465 -8.56 1.31 -32.44
CA VAL A 465 -8.52 2.17 -31.23
C VAL A 465 -9.88 2.81 -30.97
N LEU A 466 -10.60 3.23 -32.02
CA LEU A 466 -11.96 3.77 -31.90
C LEU A 466 -12.97 2.68 -31.47
N GLU A 467 -12.89 1.48 -32.05
CA GLU A 467 -13.72 0.32 -31.68
C GLU A 467 -13.49 -0.09 -30.24
N LYS A 468 -12.23 -0.13 -29.79
CA LYS A 468 -11.88 -0.43 -28.40
C LYS A 468 -12.37 0.65 -27.43
N LEU A 469 -12.26 1.93 -27.80
CA LEU A 469 -12.81 3.03 -27.00
C LEU A 469 -14.34 2.96 -26.91
N GLN A 470 -15.00 2.50 -27.98
CA GLN A 470 -16.44 2.33 -28.04
C GLN A 470 -16.90 1.11 -27.21
N GLU A 471 -16.19 0.00 -27.27
CA GLU A 471 -16.42 -1.17 -26.42
C GLU A 471 -16.23 -0.85 -24.92
N ASP A 472 -15.17 -0.11 -24.58
CA ASP A 472 -14.93 0.34 -23.20
C ASP A 472 -16.00 1.32 -22.71
N LEU A 473 -16.55 2.15 -23.61
CA LEU A 473 -17.65 3.06 -23.30
C LEU A 473 -18.95 2.28 -23.06
N ASP A 474 -19.28 1.32 -23.93
CA ASP A 474 -20.48 0.50 -23.82
C ASP A 474 -20.47 -0.35 -22.54
N ASN A 475 -19.30 -0.88 -22.16
CA ASN A 475 -19.10 -1.60 -20.91
C ASN A 475 -19.30 -0.71 -19.68
N GLU A 476 -18.81 0.53 -19.70
CA GLU A 476 -19.05 1.48 -18.60
C GLU A 476 -20.48 2.00 -18.56
N MET A 477 -21.10 2.23 -19.71
CA MET A 477 -22.53 2.57 -19.81
C MET A 477 -23.39 1.48 -19.19
N THR A 478 -23.10 0.21 -19.50
CA THR A 478 -23.82 -0.94 -18.94
C THR A 478 -23.69 -0.99 -17.41
N LYS A 479 -22.47 -0.81 -16.88
CA LYS A 479 -22.22 -0.73 -15.43
C LYS A 479 -22.96 0.44 -14.78
N ALA A 480 -23.02 1.59 -15.46
CA ALA A 480 -23.73 2.76 -14.97
C ALA A 480 -25.25 2.52 -14.95
N PHE A 481 -25.81 1.91 -15.99
CA PHE A 481 -27.23 1.54 -16.04
C PHE A 481 -27.63 0.59 -14.90
N ILE A 482 -26.80 -0.44 -14.63
CA ILE A 482 -26.99 -1.38 -13.52
C ILE A 482 -26.90 -0.65 -12.17
N ALA A 483 -25.89 0.20 -11.99
CA ALA A 483 -25.72 0.94 -10.75
C ALA A 483 -26.86 1.96 -10.50
N MET A 484 -27.50 2.47 -11.54
CA MET A 484 -28.65 3.38 -11.45
C MET A 484 -30.01 2.68 -11.25
N ARG A 485 -30.03 1.34 -11.20
CA ARG A 485 -31.23 0.49 -11.13
C ARG A 485 -32.21 0.76 -12.28
N LEU A 486 -31.68 0.93 -13.48
CA LEU A 486 -32.47 1.16 -14.70
C LEU A 486 -32.62 -0.12 -15.53
N GLU A 487 -31.96 -1.22 -15.15
CA GLU A 487 -31.99 -2.52 -15.85
C GLU A 487 -33.42 -3.06 -15.97
N ASP A 488 -34.19 -3.08 -14.88
CA ASP A 488 -35.56 -3.61 -14.86
C ASP A 488 -36.49 -2.84 -15.82
N LYS A 489 -36.27 -1.53 -15.98
CA LYS A 489 -37.06 -0.68 -16.88
C LYS A 489 -36.73 -0.96 -18.34
N VAL A 490 -35.46 -1.20 -18.65
CA VAL A 490 -35.00 -1.56 -19.99
C VAL A 490 -35.45 -2.98 -20.36
N GLU A 491 -35.41 -3.91 -19.41
CA GLU A 491 -35.88 -5.28 -19.61
C GLU A 491 -37.40 -5.36 -19.79
N SER A 492 -38.16 -4.57 -19.01
CA SER A 492 -39.60 -4.38 -19.22
C SER A 492 -39.91 -3.81 -20.61
N LEU A 493 -39.14 -2.82 -21.09
CA LEU A 493 -39.30 -2.24 -22.43
C LEU A 493 -38.99 -3.28 -23.52
N LYS A 494 -37.95 -4.10 -23.32
CA LYS A 494 -37.57 -5.18 -24.23
C LYS A 494 -38.63 -6.28 -24.33
N LEU A 495 -39.25 -6.64 -23.19
CA LEU A 495 -40.32 -7.64 -23.14
C LEU A 495 -41.61 -7.15 -23.85
N GLU A 496 -41.91 -5.85 -23.74
CA GLU A 496 -42.99 -5.21 -24.50
C GLU A 496 -42.67 -5.12 -26.00
N LEU A 497 -41.41 -4.87 -26.37
CA LEU A 497 -40.95 -4.85 -27.76
C LEU A 497 -41.07 -6.22 -28.42
N GLN A 498 -40.79 -7.30 -27.69
CA GLN A 498 -40.92 -8.69 -28.16
C GLN A 498 -42.38 -9.15 -28.31
N ARG A 499 -43.33 -8.49 -27.62
CA ARG A 499 -44.77 -8.77 -27.74
C ARG A 499 -45.44 -7.99 -28.88
N ALA A 500 -44.73 -7.05 -29.49
CA ALA A 500 -45.24 -6.31 -30.64
C ALA A 500 -45.12 -7.17 -31.91
N PRO A 501 -46.19 -7.33 -32.71
CA PRO A 501 -46.12 -8.07 -33.96
C PRO A 501 -45.21 -7.33 -34.95
N ILE A 502 -44.20 -8.02 -35.47
CA ILE A 502 -43.22 -7.44 -36.41
C ILE A 502 -43.72 -7.65 -37.85
N LEU A 503 -44.01 -6.55 -38.55
CA LEU A 503 -43.38 -6.15 -39.84
C LEU A 503 -44.05 -4.83 -40.30
N ASP A 504 -43.24 -3.81 -40.59
CA ASP A 504 -43.58 -2.59 -41.34
C ASP A 504 -44.66 -1.63 -40.79
N GLN A 505 -44.71 -1.43 -39.46
CA GLN A 505 -45.34 -0.25 -38.88
C GLN A 505 -44.34 0.62 -38.11
N PRO A 506 -44.42 1.97 -38.23
CA PRO A 506 -43.56 2.86 -37.45
C PRO A 506 -43.77 2.60 -35.96
N LEU A 507 -42.66 2.52 -35.22
CA LEU A 507 -42.59 2.21 -33.79
C LEU A 507 -43.76 2.85 -33.03
N ASN A 508 -44.51 2.04 -32.26
CA ASN A 508 -45.63 2.52 -31.45
C ASN A 508 -45.17 3.72 -30.59
N LYS A 509 -45.77 4.91 -30.78
CA LYS A 509 -45.38 6.16 -30.09
C LYS A 509 -45.21 5.98 -28.58
N SER A 510 -46.04 5.11 -27.98
CA SER A 510 -45.96 4.80 -26.55
C SER A 510 -44.62 4.17 -26.12
N LEU A 511 -44.00 3.34 -26.96
CA LEU A 511 -42.70 2.72 -26.68
C LEU A 511 -41.56 3.73 -26.85
N GLN A 512 -41.65 4.64 -27.82
CA GLN A 512 -40.69 5.74 -27.97
C GLN A 512 -40.72 6.67 -26.76
N GLU A 513 -41.91 7.06 -26.28
CA GLU A 513 -42.05 7.90 -25.09
C GLU A 513 -41.48 7.22 -23.82
N LYS A 514 -41.66 5.90 -23.67
CA LYS A 514 -41.06 5.16 -22.55
C LYS A 514 -39.53 5.11 -22.66
N ALA A 515 -38.98 4.90 -23.86
CA ALA A 515 -37.54 4.91 -24.08
C ALA A 515 -36.94 6.29 -23.80
N ASP A 516 -37.59 7.36 -24.27
CA ASP A 516 -37.17 8.75 -24.04
C ASP A 516 -37.21 9.10 -22.55
N LYS A 517 -38.21 8.63 -21.81
CA LYS A 517 -38.31 8.83 -20.36
C LYS A 517 -37.17 8.13 -19.60
N ILE A 518 -36.81 6.91 -19.99
CA ILE A 518 -35.66 6.19 -19.42
C ILE A 518 -34.36 6.96 -19.73
N MET A 519 -34.22 7.45 -20.97
CA MET A 519 -33.04 8.23 -21.38
C MET A 519 -32.94 9.58 -20.68
N GLN A 520 -34.06 10.27 -20.42
CA GLN A 520 -34.08 11.49 -19.62
C GLN A 520 -33.68 11.22 -18.17
N GLU A 521 -34.20 10.15 -17.56
CA GLU A 521 -33.84 9.75 -16.19
C GLU A 521 -32.35 9.40 -16.09
N PHE A 522 -31.80 8.71 -17.10
CA PHE A 522 -30.37 8.42 -17.20
C PHE A 522 -29.53 9.70 -17.31
N LYS A 523 -29.90 10.64 -18.19
CA LYS A 523 -29.21 11.93 -18.34
C LYS A 523 -29.26 12.75 -17.05
N GLN A 524 -30.41 12.79 -16.37
CA GLN A 524 -30.56 13.52 -15.11
C GLN A 524 -29.68 12.94 -14.00
N LYS A 525 -29.61 11.60 -13.88
CA LYS A 525 -28.72 10.92 -12.92
C LYS A 525 -27.25 11.11 -13.28
N LEU A 526 -26.90 11.13 -14.57
CA LEU A 526 -25.55 11.48 -15.01
C LEU A 526 -25.18 12.92 -14.69
N SER A 527 -26.10 13.89 -14.80
CA SER A 527 -25.81 15.31 -14.53
C SER A 527 -25.54 15.63 -13.06
N GLN A 528 -25.69 14.69 -12.13
CA GLN A 528 -25.38 14.92 -10.72
C GLN A 528 -23.87 15.15 -10.49
N PRO A 529 -23.48 16.12 -9.63
CA PRO A 529 -22.08 16.38 -9.29
C PRO A 529 -21.40 15.12 -8.72
N GLY A 530 -20.19 14.80 -9.17
CA GLY A 530 -19.41 13.65 -8.69
C GLY A 530 -19.80 12.27 -9.27
N ALA A 531 -20.99 12.12 -9.86
CA ALA A 531 -21.43 10.84 -10.41
C ALA A 531 -20.73 10.48 -11.74
N TYR A 532 -20.24 9.23 -11.85
CA TYR A 532 -19.68 8.58 -13.06
C TYR A 532 -18.66 9.44 -13.83
N LEU A 533 -17.67 9.99 -13.12
CA LEU A 533 -16.64 10.87 -13.69
C LEU A 533 -15.87 10.22 -14.85
N GLY A 534 -15.53 8.93 -14.72
CA GLY A 534 -14.85 8.16 -15.78
C GLY A 534 -15.68 8.04 -17.05
N LEU A 535 -16.98 7.77 -16.92
CA LEU A 535 -17.90 7.70 -18.05
C LEU A 535 -18.06 9.08 -18.72
N LYS A 536 -18.18 10.16 -17.94
CA LYS A 536 -18.25 11.54 -18.46
C LYS A 536 -17.00 11.92 -19.23
N GLN A 537 -15.82 11.56 -18.71
CA GLN A 537 -14.54 11.80 -19.38
C GLN A 537 -14.45 11.02 -20.69
N LYS A 538 -14.81 9.73 -20.70
CA LYS A 538 -14.82 8.91 -21.91
C LYS A 538 -15.82 9.43 -22.96
N LEU A 539 -17.03 9.81 -22.55
CA LEU A 539 -18.05 10.40 -23.44
C LEU A 539 -17.57 11.71 -24.07
N TYR A 540 -16.88 12.55 -23.28
CA TYR A 540 -16.27 13.78 -23.77
C TYR A 540 -15.16 13.49 -24.80
N THR A 541 -14.28 12.53 -24.50
CA THR A 541 -13.20 12.11 -25.42
C THR A 541 -13.75 11.57 -26.74
N VAL A 542 -14.79 10.73 -26.71
CA VAL A 542 -15.42 10.21 -27.93
C VAL A 542 -16.07 11.33 -28.74
N ASN A 543 -16.83 12.23 -28.12
CA ASN A 543 -17.46 13.36 -28.81
C ASN A 543 -16.41 14.31 -29.43
N MET A 544 -15.32 14.57 -28.71
CA MET A 544 -14.21 15.36 -29.23
C MET A 544 -13.54 14.67 -30.42
N ALA A 545 -13.32 13.35 -30.36
CA ALA A 545 -12.77 12.57 -31.46
C ALA A 545 -13.69 12.62 -32.71
N SER A 546 -15.00 12.45 -32.54
CA SER A 546 -15.98 12.57 -33.63
C SER A 546 -15.94 13.97 -34.27
N ARG A 547 -15.87 15.03 -33.46
CA ARG A 547 -15.78 16.42 -33.94
C ARG A 547 -14.46 16.68 -34.69
N LEU A 548 -13.35 16.10 -34.23
CA LEU A 548 -12.06 16.19 -34.90
C LEU A 548 -12.07 15.46 -36.26
N ILE A 549 -12.72 14.30 -36.35
CA ILE A 549 -12.91 13.58 -37.62
C ILE A 549 -13.75 14.44 -38.59
N GLU A 550 -14.83 15.05 -38.11
CA GLU A 550 -15.66 15.94 -38.91
C GLU A 550 -14.89 17.18 -39.42
N LEU A 551 -14.06 17.77 -38.55
CA LEU A 551 -13.18 18.88 -38.92
C LEU A 551 -12.07 18.47 -39.89
N LYS A 552 -11.51 17.26 -39.77
CA LYS A 552 -10.55 16.70 -40.73
C LYS A 552 -11.21 16.56 -42.10
N ASN A 553 -12.41 15.99 -42.16
CA ASN A 553 -13.15 15.83 -43.41
C ASN A 553 -13.50 17.20 -44.05
N LYS A 554 -13.91 18.19 -43.25
CA LYS A 554 -14.12 19.57 -43.75
C LYS A 554 -12.80 20.20 -44.23
N SER A 555 -11.70 20.00 -43.50
CA SER A 555 -10.37 20.52 -43.88
C SER A 555 -9.84 19.89 -45.17
N GLU A 556 -10.04 18.59 -45.38
CA GLU A 556 -9.66 17.92 -46.62
C GLU A 556 -10.48 18.43 -47.80
N LYS A 557 -11.78 18.64 -47.61
CA LYS A 557 -12.67 19.23 -48.63
C LYS A 557 -12.23 20.66 -49.01
N ILE A 558 -11.90 21.49 -48.02
CA ILE A 558 -11.37 22.84 -48.26
C ILE A 558 -10.00 22.79 -48.94
N LYS A 559 -9.11 21.87 -48.54
CA LYS A 559 -7.80 21.69 -49.20
C LYS A 559 -7.92 21.28 -50.66
N THR A 560 -8.88 20.43 -51.01
CA THR A 560 -9.14 20.07 -52.41
C THR A 560 -9.67 21.26 -53.21
N GLU A 561 -10.58 22.05 -52.62
CA GLU A 561 -11.14 23.25 -53.28
C GLU A 561 -10.09 24.35 -53.47
N VAL A 562 -9.21 24.57 -52.48
CA VAL A 562 -8.12 25.56 -52.56
C VAL A 562 -7.04 25.12 -53.55
N ASN A 563 -6.62 23.85 -53.55
CA ASN A 563 -5.60 23.35 -54.49
C ASN A 563 -6.06 23.38 -55.96
N GLN A 564 -7.36 23.31 -56.22
CA GLN A 564 -7.91 23.46 -57.58
C GLN A 564 -7.90 24.93 -58.06
N LYS A 565 -7.90 25.90 -57.14
CA LYS A 565 -8.00 27.33 -57.45
C LYS A 565 -6.67 28.08 -57.50
N ILE A 566 -5.55 27.46 -57.10
CA ILE A 566 -4.23 28.11 -57.13
C ILE A 566 -3.60 27.97 -58.53
N PRO A 567 -3.19 29.07 -59.19
CA PRO A 567 -2.47 29.02 -60.48
C PRO A 567 -1.14 28.27 -60.39
N THR A 568 -0.80 27.51 -61.44
CA THR A 568 0.43 26.68 -61.49
C THR A 568 1.72 27.49 -61.37
N THR A 569 1.70 28.76 -61.79
CA THR A 569 2.81 29.72 -61.70
C THR A 569 3.18 30.07 -60.26
N VAL A 570 2.19 30.22 -59.37
CA VAL A 570 2.42 30.52 -57.95
C VAL A 570 2.94 29.29 -57.21
N LYS A 571 2.48 28.10 -57.60
CA LYS A 571 2.93 26.81 -57.03
C LYS A 571 4.43 26.57 -57.27
N ALA A 572 4.91 26.89 -58.47
CA ALA A 572 6.33 26.77 -58.83
C ALA A 572 7.24 27.74 -58.03
N LYS A 573 6.77 28.96 -57.72
CA LYS A 573 7.51 29.92 -56.88
C LYS A 573 7.61 29.46 -55.42
N ILE A 574 6.54 28.88 -54.89
CA ILE A 574 6.51 28.33 -53.51
C ILE A 574 7.48 27.15 -53.36
N ASP A 575 7.57 26.27 -54.36
CA ASP A 575 8.48 25.12 -54.30
C ASP A 575 9.96 25.52 -54.41
N ARG A 576 10.27 26.59 -55.15
CA ARG A 576 11.62 27.21 -55.17
C ARG A 576 11.99 27.83 -53.81
N LEU A 577 11.04 28.47 -53.14
CA LEU A 577 11.25 29.04 -51.80
C LEU A 577 11.49 27.97 -50.72
N LYS A 578 10.81 26.82 -50.82
CA LYS A 578 11.07 25.68 -49.92
C LYS A 578 12.46 25.10 -50.12
N THR A 579 12.90 24.94 -51.37
CA THR A 579 14.25 24.44 -51.66
C THR A 579 15.34 25.42 -51.24
N ALA A 580 15.11 26.74 -51.33
CA ALA A 580 16.02 27.75 -50.79
C ALA A 580 16.09 27.71 -49.25
N SER A 581 14.94 27.53 -48.57
CA SER A 581 14.88 27.39 -47.10
C SER A 581 15.57 26.14 -46.57
N GLU A 582 15.59 25.04 -47.33
CA GLU A 582 16.31 23.82 -46.96
C GLU A 582 17.83 23.97 -47.10
N LYS A 583 18.31 24.70 -48.11
CA LYS A 583 19.75 25.00 -48.28
C LYS A 583 20.30 25.90 -47.17
N LEU A 584 19.51 26.88 -46.73
CA LEU A 584 19.80 27.78 -45.61
C LEU A 584 20.00 27.04 -44.28
N ARG A 585 19.30 25.92 -44.10
CA ARG A 585 19.37 25.08 -42.91
C ARG A 585 20.64 24.20 -42.86
N ASN A 586 21.34 24.08 -43.98
CA ASN A 586 22.56 23.29 -44.15
C ASN A 586 23.86 24.13 -44.11
N GLY A 587 23.78 25.45 -43.90
CA GLY A 587 24.93 26.29 -43.51
C GLY A 587 25.66 27.08 -44.61
N ASP A 588 25.12 27.17 -45.82
CA ASP A 588 25.72 28.01 -46.89
C ASP A 588 25.36 29.51 -46.74
N SER A 589 26.25 30.42 -47.18
CA SER A 589 26.02 31.87 -47.09
C SER A 589 24.97 32.37 -48.08
N LEU A 590 24.09 33.27 -47.63
CA LEU A 590 22.99 33.85 -48.39
C LEU A 590 23.41 35.00 -49.31
N ASP A 591 22.83 35.01 -50.51
CA ASP A 591 22.86 36.11 -51.48
C ASP A 591 21.68 37.07 -51.23
N THR A 592 21.90 38.39 -51.27
CA THR A 592 20.94 39.43 -50.83
C THR A 592 19.68 39.53 -51.69
N ASN A 593 19.65 38.91 -52.89
CA ASN A 593 18.51 38.95 -53.82
C ASN A 593 17.31 38.05 -53.41
N LEU A 594 17.52 37.04 -52.54
CA LEU A 594 16.45 36.10 -52.17
C LEU A 594 15.37 36.72 -51.26
N VAL A 595 15.70 37.74 -50.47
CA VAL A 595 14.77 38.36 -49.52
C VAL A 595 13.69 39.17 -50.26
N GLU A 596 14.05 39.79 -51.38
CA GLU A 596 13.13 40.60 -52.19
C GLU A 596 12.15 39.71 -52.99
N GLU A 597 12.62 38.54 -53.46
CA GLU A 597 11.76 37.54 -54.09
C GLU A 597 10.73 36.92 -53.12
N VAL A 598 11.10 36.73 -51.85
CA VAL A 598 10.21 36.22 -50.79
C VAL A 598 9.05 37.20 -50.52
N GLU A 599 9.36 38.49 -50.41
CA GLU A 599 8.36 39.53 -50.17
C GLU A 599 7.40 39.68 -51.37
N ASN A 600 7.89 39.59 -52.60
CA ASN A 600 7.04 39.62 -53.79
C ASN A 600 6.15 38.38 -53.92
N ALA A 601 6.68 37.17 -53.69
CA ALA A 601 5.88 35.94 -53.72
C ALA A 601 4.80 35.92 -52.63
N LYS A 602 5.07 36.54 -51.48
CA LYS A 602 4.10 36.70 -50.39
C LYS A 602 2.96 37.65 -50.77
N LYS A 603 3.24 38.79 -51.40
CA LYS A 603 2.20 39.70 -51.92
C LYS A 603 1.31 39.04 -52.97
N GLU A 604 1.90 38.34 -53.95
CA GLU A 604 1.14 37.62 -54.97
C GLU A 604 0.23 36.54 -54.36
N LEU A 605 0.69 35.85 -53.31
CA LEU A 605 -0.11 34.84 -52.62
C LEU A 605 -1.28 35.47 -51.82
N GLU A 606 -1.05 36.62 -51.18
CA GLU A 606 -2.10 37.37 -50.48
C GLU A 606 -3.19 37.85 -51.44
N ASP A 607 -2.83 38.30 -52.65
CA ASP A 607 -3.80 38.74 -53.67
C ASP A 607 -4.63 37.57 -54.26
N VAL A 608 -4.02 36.41 -54.47
CA VAL A 608 -4.73 35.18 -54.90
C VAL A 608 -5.70 34.68 -53.81
N LEU A 609 -5.32 34.80 -52.53
CA LEU A 609 -6.19 34.42 -51.41
C LEU A 609 -7.36 35.39 -51.23
N ARG A 610 -7.14 36.70 -51.44
CA ARG A 610 -8.20 37.73 -51.41
C ARG A 610 -9.19 37.58 -52.57
N SER A 611 -8.73 37.30 -53.78
CA SER A 611 -9.60 37.07 -54.95
C SER A 611 -10.41 35.78 -54.88
N ALA A 612 -10.06 34.85 -53.97
CA ALA A 612 -10.81 33.63 -53.68
C ALA A 612 -11.86 33.78 -52.54
N ASN A 613 -12.13 35.01 -52.06
CA ASN A 613 -13.05 35.32 -50.95
C ASN A 613 -12.66 34.68 -49.59
N LEU A 614 -11.36 34.54 -49.30
CA LEU A 614 -10.87 34.05 -48.00
C LEU A 614 -10.26 35.20 -47.19
N GLU A 615 -10.70 35.36 -45.93
CA GLU A 615 -10.26 36.43 -45.04
C GLU A 615 -8.94 36.05 -44.31
N ILE A 616 -7.92 36.92 -44.36
CA ILE A 616 -6.59 36.68 -43.78
C ILE A 616 -6.54 37.26 -42.36
N VAL A 617 -6.51 36.40 -41.33
CA VAL A 617 -6.40 36.81 -39.92
C VAL A 617 -4.95 36.74 -39.44
N GLY A 618 -4.21 37.86 -39.54
CA GLY A 618 -3.07 38.26 -38.70
C GLY A 618 -1.70 37.58 -38.88
N THR A 619 -0.66 38.38 -39.18
CA THR A 619 0.76 37.99 -39.08
C THR A 619 1.36 38.50 -37.76
N ARG A 620 1.77 37.61 -36.85
CA ARG A 620 2.46 38.00 -35.59
C ARG A 620 3.97 38.13 -35.81
N LYS A 621 4.51 39.35 -35.68
CA LYS A 621 5.95 39.62 -35.48
C LYS A 621 6.35 39.16 -34.07
N ARG A 622 7.44 38.40 -33.93
CA ARG A 622 8.09 38.13 -32.63
C ARG A 622 9.04 39.29 -32.30
N THR A 623 8.86 39.93 -31.16
CA THR A 623 9.87 40.79 -30.54
C THR A 623 10.64 39.97 -29.50
N ASN A 624 11.97 39.92 -29.63
CA ASN A 624 12.88 39.45 -28.58
C ASN A 624 13.17 40.60 -27.62
N VAL A 625 13.21 40.34 -26.32
CA VAL A 625 13.71 41.31 -25.31
C VAL A 625 15.22 41.07 -25.16
N ALA A 626 16.02 42.12 -25.32
CA ALA A 626 17.48 42.08 -25.16
C ALA A 626 17.89 42.19 -23.68
N VAL A 627 18.92 41.44 -23.27
CA VAL A 627 19.55 41.49 -21.94
C VAL A 627 20.47 42.72 -21.86
N PRO A 628 20.57 43.44 -20.72
CA PRO A 628 21.46 44.60 -20.61
C PRO A 628 22.95 44.24 -20.82
N PRO A 629 23.72 45.05 -21.56
CA PRO A 629 25.12 44.74 -21.91
C PRO A 629 26.08 44.63 -20.71
N GLU A 630 25.78 45.30 -19.59
CA GLU A 630 26.57 45.20 -18.35
C GLU A 630 26.53 43.78 -17.73
N LEU A 631 25.42 43.05 -17.89
CA LEU A 631 25.29 41.68 -17.39
C LEU A 631 26.05 40.67 -18.26
N GLU A 632 26.14 40.91 -19.57
CA GLU A 632 26.94 40.07 -20.47
C GLU A 632 28.44 40.18 -20.15
N GLU A 633 28.91 41.39 -19.80
CA GLU A 633 30.31 41.63 -19.40
C GLU A 633 30.65 41.00 -18.04
N GLU A 634 29.76 41.11 -17.04
CA GLU A 634 29.96 40.46 -15.73
C GLU A 634 29.98 38.92 -15.84
N VAL A 635 29.14 38.33 -16.69
CA VAL A 635 29.11 36.89 -16.94
C VAL A 635 30.37 36.43 -17.69
N ALA A 636 30.83 37.19 -18.68
CA ALA A 636 32.07 36.88 -19.40
C ALA A 636 33.29 36.91 -18.48
N LYS A 637 33.38 37.89 -17.58
CA LYS A 637 34.46 38.01 -16.59
C LYS A 637 34.45 36.86 -15.58
N LEU A 638 33.28 36.46 -15.11
CA LEU A 638 33.13 35.32 -14.20
C LEU A 638 33.56 34.00 -14.86
N ASN A 639 33.21 33.80 -16.12
CA ASN A 639 33.61 32.61 -16.88
C ASN A 639 35.14 32.53 -17.08
N ALA A 640 35.81 33.67 -17.30
CA ALA A 640 37.26 33.72 -17.37
C ALA A 640 37.94 33.37 -16.03
N GLU A 641 37.41 33.89 -14.92
CA GLU A 641 37.93 33.65 -13.57
C GLU A 641 37.76 32.19 -13.12
N ILE A 642 36.64 31.55 -13.50
CA ILE A 642 36.41 30.11 -13.29
C ILE A 642 37.44 29.28 -14.05
N LYS A 643 37.76 29.67 -15.29
CA LYS A 643 38.73 28.97 -16.14
C LYS A 643 40.15 29.03 -15.54
N GLU A 644 40.57 30.19 -15.03
CA GLU A 644 41.88 30.34 -14.36
C GLU A 644 41.98 29.55 -13.04
N GLU A 645 40.91 29.48 -12.24
CA GLU A 645 40.90 28.65 -11.02
C GLU A 645 40.96 27.16 -11.34
N MET A 646 40.32 26.72 -12.43
CA MET A 646 40.44 25.34 -12.90
C MET A 646 41.86 25.00 -13.35
N GLU A 647 42.52 25.87 -14.13
CA GLU A 647 43.90 25.67 -14.56
C GLU A 647 44.89 25.65 -13.38
N ARG A 648 44.68 26.50 -12.37
CA ARG A 648 45.46 26.48 -11.12
C ARG A 648 45.23 25.22 -10.30
N ALA A 649 44.00 24.71 -10.23
CA ALA A 649 43.68 23.47 -9.51
C ALA A 649 44.31 22.24 -10.19
N VAL A 650 44.31 22.19 -11.52
CA VAL A 650 44.99 21.14 -12.30
C VAL A 650 46.49 21.15 -12.08
N THR A 651 47.11 22.34 -12.03
CA THR A 651 48.55 22.48 -11.80
C THR A 651 48.95 22.08 -10.37
N ARG A 652 48.15 22.47 -9.37
CA ARG A 652 48.42 22.22 -7.94
C ARG A 652 48.22 20.77 -7.50
N SER A 653 47.35 20.04 -8.21
CA SER A 653 47.07 18.62 -7.96
C SER A 653 48.04 17.67 -8.68
N GLY A 654 48.96 18.19 -9.50
CA GLY A 654 49.91 17.36 -10.25
C GLY A 654 49.27 16.48 -11.32
N LEU A 655 48.03 16.78 -11.75
CA LEU A 655 47.24 15.95 -12.66
C LEU A 655 47.57 16.19 -14.15
N SER A 656 48.49 17.10 -14.46
CA SER A 656 48.83 17.46 -15.85
C SER A 656 49.31 16.26 -16.66
N GLU A 657 50.12 15.37 -16.07
CA GLU A 657 50.62 14.16 -16.74
C GLU A 657 49.48 13.16 -17.01
N LYS A 658 48.56 13.00 -16.05
CA LYS A 658 47.39 12.12 -16.18
C LYS A 658 46.39 12.61 -17.22
N ILE A 659 46.24 13.92 -17.37
CA ILE A 659 45.38 14.52 -18.41
C ILE A 659 45.98 14.28 -19.81
N GLU A 660 47.30 14.34 -19.96
CA GLU A 660 47.97 13.99 -21.21
C GLU A 660 47.89 12.48 -21.51
N GLU A 661 47.99 11.63 -20.48
CA GLU A 661 47.75 10.18 -20.59
C GLU A 661 46.30 9.88 -21.01
N LEU A 662 45.31 10.57 -20.44
CA LEU A 662 43.90 10.46 -20.83
C LEU A 662 43.69 10.87 -22.29
N LYS A 663 44.28 11.99 -22.73
CA LYS A 663 44.20 12.43 -24.14
C LYS A 663 44.80 11.40 -25.09
N ALA A 664 45.93 10.81 -24.75
CA ALA A 664 46.56 9.77 -25.56
C ALA A 664 45.72 8.49 -25.65
N GLU A 665 45.04 8.12 -24.56
CA GLU A 665 44.22 6.91 -24.50
C GLU A 665 42.86 7.09 -25.21
N ILE A 666 42.25 8.28 -25.14
CA ILE A 666 41.01 8.62 -25.88
C ILE A 666 41.22 8.55 -27.40
N VAL A 667 42.42 8.89 -27.89
CA VAL A 667 42.75 8.79 -29.33
C VAL A 667 42.86 7.33 -29.79
N LYS A 668 43.18 6.40 -28.89
CA LYS A 668 43.22 4.96 -29.20
C LYS A 668 41.85 4.30 -29.13
N ASP A 669 41.11 4.51 -28.04
CA ASP A 669 39.76 4.00 -27.85
C ASP A 669 39.01 4.82 -26.78
N SER A 670 38.01 5.59 -27.22
CA SER A 670 37.24 6.51 -26.38
C SER A 670 36.31 5.81 -25.38
N ASN A 671 36.11 4.49 -25.48
CA ASN A 671 35.19 3.74 -24.61
C ASN A 671 35.89 2.75 -23.66
N SER A 672 37.23 2.77 -23.58
CA SER A 672 37.99 1.84 -22.76
C SER A 672 37.75 2.05 -21.26
N GLU A 673 37.83 0.98 -20.46
CA GLU A 673 37.75 1.07 -18.99
C GLU A 673 38.84 1.99 -18.41
N LYS A 674 40.00 2.03 -19.07
CA LYS A 674 41.14 2.86 -18.65
C LYS A 674 40.88 4.35 -18.82
N VAL A 675 40.13 4.75 -19.85
CA VAL A 675 39.66 6.15 -20.03
C VAL A 675 38.71 6.54 -18.90
N LYS A 676 37.78 5.64 -18.53
CA LYS A 676 36.82 5.90 -17.44
C LYS A 676 37.52 6.01 -16.09
N GLU A 677 38.51 5.16 -15.82
CA GLU A 677 39.31 5.21 -14.59
C GLU A 677 40.11 6.52 -14.48
N LEU A 678 40.81 6.92 -15.56
CA LEU A 678 41.55 8.18 -15.62
C LEU A 678 40.62 9.40 -15.49
N GLU A 679 39.44 9.38 -16.13
CA GLU A 679 38.42 10.43 -15.97
C GLU A 679 37.95 10.55 -14.52
N THR A 680 37.70 9.43 -13.84
CA THR A 680 37.29 9.45 -12.43
C THR A 680 38.38 9.98 -11.52
N GLU A 681 39.64 9.58 -11.75
CA GLU A 681 40.76 9.99 -10.89
C GLU A 681 41.11 11.48 -11.07
N ILE A 682 41.08 11.98 -12.30
CA ILE A 682 41.26 13.41 -12.59
C ILE A 682 40.13 14.23 -11.97
N ARG A 683 38.88 13.74 -12.05
CA ARG A 683 37.72 14.42 -11.49
C ARG A 683 37.77 14.52 -9.97
N GLU A 684 38.20 13.46 -9.28
CA GLU A 684 38.35 13.45 -7.83
C GLU A 684 39.52 14.35 -7.37
N GLY A 685 40.64 14.35 -8.09
CA GLY A 685 41.80 15.18 -7.76
C GLY A 685 41.56 16.68 -7.99
N ILE A 686 40.79 17.06 -9.01
CA ILE A 686 40.33 18.44 -9.25
C ILE A 686 39.33 18.87 -8.16
N ALA A 687 38.40 17.98 -7.78
CA ALA A 687 37.42 18.27 -6.73
C ALA A 687 38.07 18.48 -5.35
N ALA A 688 39.18 17.80 -5.05
CA ALA A 688 39.90 17.94 -3.80
C ALA A 688 40.68 19.26 -3.67
N THR A 689 41.06 19.91 -4.78
CA THR A 689 41.86 21.13 -4.78
C THR A 689 41.07 22.42 -5.05
N LEU A 690 39.88 22.34 -5.66
CA LEU A 690 39.06 23.53 -5.94
C LEU A 690 38.35 24.07 -4.69
N SER A 691 38.74 25.27 -4.27
CA SER A 691 37.98 26.06 -3.29
C SER A 691 36.76 26.69 -3.98
N VAL A 692 35.60 26.04 -3.87
CA VAL A 692 34.36 26.46 -4.56
C VAL A 692 33.69 27.68 -3.90
N ALA A 693 34.12 28.06 -2.69
CA ALA A 693 33.47 29.09 -1.89
C ALA A 693 33.46 30.52 -2.50
N PRO A 694 34.55 31.03 -3.12
CA PRO A 694 34.57 32.38 -3.67
C PRO A 694 33.73 32.53 -4.94
N VAL A 695 33.80 31.52 -5.83
CA VAL A 695 33.06 31.49 -7.10
C VAL A 695 31.56 31.36 -6.87
N LYS A 696 31.16 30.47 -5.95
CA LYS A 696 29.75 30.25 -5.60
C LYS A 696 29.07 31.53 -5.11
N LYS A 697 29.77 32.32 -4.30
CA LYS A 697 29.27 33.59 -3.76
C LYS A 697 29.04 34.65 -4.85
N LYS A 698 29.89 34.70 -5.89
CA LYS A 698 29.72 35.60 -7.05
C LYS A 698 28.56 35.17 -7.96
N VAL A 699 28.38 33.87 -8.17
CA VAL A 699 27.26 33.31 -8.94
C VAL A 699 25.91 33.59 -8.27
N GLU A 700 25.85 33.47 -6.94
CA GLU A 700 24.64 33.79 -6.17
C GLU A 700 24.30 35.28 -6.25
N SER A 701 25.28 36.17 -6.17
CA SER A 701 25.08 37.62 -6.34
C SER A 701 24.54 38.00 -7.73
N LEU A 702 25.04 37.36 -8.81
CA LEU A 702 24.53 37.59 -10.16
C LEU A 702 23.08 37.10 -10.33
N ARG A 703 22.73 35.98 -9.69
CA ARG A 703 21.35 35.46 -9.71
C ARG A 703 20.37 36.38 -9.00
N GLU A 704 20.79 36.99 -7.88
CA GLU A 704 19.98 37.97 -7.17
C GLU A 704 19.75 39.24 -8.00
N LYS A 705 20.78 39.74 -8.70
CA LYS A 705 20.65 40.88 -9.63
C LYS A 705 19.71 40.57 -10.82
N LEU A 706 19.74 39.34 -11.35
CA LEU A 706 18.87 38.95 -12.46
C LEU A 706 17.41 38.85 -12.00
N ALA A 707 17.18 38.38 -10.77
CA ALA A 707 15.85 38.25 -10.17
C ALA A 707 15.20 39.62 -9.86
N SER A 708 15.99 40.63 -9.46
CA SER A 708 15.48 41.98 -9.24
C SER A 708 15.04 42.66 -10.55
N LEU A 709 15.80 42.49 -11.63
CA LEU A 709 15.44 43.04 -12.95
C LEU A 709 14.14 42.47 -13.53
N THR A 710 13.81 41.21 -13.21
CA THR A 710 12.53 40.61 -13.60
C THR A 710 11.34 41.09 -12.78
N LYS A 711 11.57 41.62 -11.56
CA LYS A 711 10.53 42.10 -10.66
C LYS A 711 10.05 43.51 -11.02
N ASP A 712 10.98 44.40 -11.35
CA ASP A 712 10.67 45.78 -11.76
C ASP A 712 9.88 45.85 -13.08
N ASN A 713 10.06 44.84 -13.95
CA ASN A 713 9.31 44.72 -15.21
C ASN A 713 7.90 44.12 -15.05
N ALA A 714 7.60 43.48 -13.91
CA ALA A 714 6.28 42.96 -13.61
C ALA A 714 5.38 44.04 -13.00
N GLU A 715 5.93 44.92 -12.15
CA GLU A 715 5.17 46.00 -11.52
C GLU A 715 4.79 47.13 -12.49
N SER A 716 5.56 47.35 -13.56
CA SER A 716 5.21 48.33 -14.60
C SER A 716 4.05 47.89 -15.51
N LYS A 717 3.73 46.58 -15.58
CA LYS A 717 2.62 46.05 -16.39
C LYS A 717 1.31 45.92 -15.62
N VAL A 718 1.35 45.75 -14.30
CA VAL A 718 0.15 45.55 -13.47
C VAL A 718 -0.67 46.83 -13.29
N VAL A 719 -0.10 48.01 -13.53
CA VAL A 719 -0.82 49.30 -13.45
C VAL A 719 -1.61 49.61 -14.74
N ALA A 720 -1.33 48.94 -15.86
CA ALA A 720 -1.92 49.29 -17.16
C ALA A 720 -3.21 48.53 -17.53
N GLU A 721 -3.52 47.38 -16.91
CA GLU A 721 -4.59 46.49 -17.40
C GLU A 721 -5.84 46.39 -16.50
N ASN A 722 -5.92 47.11 -15.37
CA ASN A 722 -7.16 47.20 -14.57
C ASN A 722 -8.16 48.25 -15.09
N GLY A 723 -8.35 48.29 -16.40
CA GLY A 723 -9.28 49.19 -17.07
C GLY A 723 -10.00 48.53 -18.24
N ARG A 724 -11.25 48.10 -17.97
CA ARG A 724 -12.35 47.75 -18.90
C ARG A 724 -12.51 46.27 -19.31
N TRP A 725 -13.71 45.79 -18.92
CA TRP A 725 -14.55 44.65 -19.35
C TRP A 725 -14.09 43.22 -19.05
#